data_AF-A0A9P5GKN2-F1
#
_entry.id   AF-A0A9P5GKN2-F1
#
_cell.length_a   1.000
_cell.length_b   1.000
_cell.length_c   1.000
_cell.angle_alpha   90.00
_cell.angle_beta   90.00
_cell.angle_gamma   90.00
#
_symmetry.space_group_name_H-M   'P 1'
#
loop_
_entity.id
_entity.type
_entity.pdbx_description
1 polymer ?
#
loop_
_entity_poly.entity_id
_entity_poly.type
_entity_poly.pdbx_seq_one_letter_code
_entity_poly.pdbx_strand_id
1 'polypeptide(L)'
;MSNIETDGLSVTYSADRTGSPDLRLIHYNDVYHVEPGSAEPVGGVSRFQSLVNHYRYHPQFAGQPDILTFFSGDAFNPSIESTITKGRHMVPFLNTVGTDVACVGNHDLDFGVAQFRHLASQCHFPWLLANVLDPALGEDTPIADCGKSRMLTSSNGLKIGVLGLGEREWLGTINSLPPDLIYKSASQTARVLAKQLRDEGADLVIAVTHQREPNDYKLANNLSPDLVDIILGGHDHYYAHAVVNGIHVMRSGTDFKQLSYIEAFRKPDGLPGWDFNIMRRDVVRSIPEDPDTVAMVARLTSSLKAKLDKPVGFTVSPLDGRFSTVRQRESNLGNFVCDLMRFYYAADCAMMAGGTIRGDQIYPPGILKLKDLMNCFPFEDPVVLLRVRGHALLAALENGVSQLPALEGRFSQVSNINYGFKLDAPPGSRITFARVGGEPIDLQRDYLLATRGYMARGKDGFTSLLIQAEGGDVEELVSEENGVLISTILRQYFLSLKVLGKWNRWSASLGRHWGTVHRNLHGEGWLKPASPQSEKKVGEKPNTRPTVRRTARSAYYYGRFPEEIEQGTDVTTGNETNGNIMDSDSDEDPEILTSSRPITNYVTQPAKSSAEEEYRLQIARRVVRKWMRHAGLQSRTLNTMDGEGEFTPAWTSGISPRLEGRIVVE
;
A
#
# COMPACT_ATOMS: atom_id res chain seq x y z
N MET A 1 1.13 11.11 33.08
CA MET A 1 0.27 10.64 31.98
C MET A 1 1.07 9.66 31.16
N SER A 2 0.48 8.52 30.82
CA SER A 2 1.12 7.51 29.97
C SER A 2 1.16 7.96 28.50
N ASN A 3 2.08 7.44 27.68
CA ASN A 3 2.14 7.79 26.24
C ASN A 3 0.78 7.58 25.54
N ILE A 4 0.01 6.57 25.97
CA ILE A 4 -1.31 6.26 25.41
C ILE A 4 -2.39 7.31 25.76
N GLU A 5 -2.20 8.12 26.80
CA GLU A 5 -3.10 9.21 27.18
C GLU A 5 -2.84 10.49 26.35
N THR A 6 -1.58 10.80 26.06
CA THR A 6 -1.17 12.11 25.54
C THR A 6 -0.71 12.11 24.10
N ASP A 7 0.03 11.08 23.67
CA ASP A 7 0.76 11.14 22.41
C ASP A 7 -0.20 11.04 21.23
N GLY A 8 -0.05 11.93 20.25
CA GLY A 8 -0.94 12.03 19.10
C GLY A 8 -2.32 12.62 19.42
N LEU A 9 -2.56 13.17 20.62
CA LEU A 9 -3.83 13.83 20.96
C LEU A 9 -3.84 15.25 20.39
N SER A 10 -4.92 15.61 19.69
CA SER A 10 -5.21 17.00 19.35
C SER A 10 -6.70 17.28 19.42
N VAL A 11 -7.07 18.49 19.86
CA VAL A 11 -8.46 18.95 19.84
C VAL A 11 -8.76 19.45 18.44
N THR A 12 -9.70 18.82 17.76
CA THR A 12 -10.16 19.23 16.43
C THR A 12 -11.26 20.27 16.56
N TYR A 13 -12.18 20.06 17.50
CA TYR A 13 -13.27 20.98 17.79
C TYR A 13 -13.67 20.88 19.26
N SER A 14 -14.04 21.99 19.87
CA SER A 14 -14.53 22.07 21.24
C SER A 14 -15.78 22.94 21.26
N ALA A 15 -16.86 22.44 21.84
CA ALA A 15 -18.02 23.25 22.21
C ALA A 15 -17.88 23.85 23.62
N ASP A 16 -16.68 23.77 24.20
CA ASP A 16 -16.32 24.22 25.56
C ASP A 16 -17.21 23.62 26.65
N ARG A 17 -17.80 22.45 26.37
CA ARG A 17 -18.55 21.64 27.32
C ARG A 17 -17.56 20.85 28.19
N THR A 18 -17.80 20.88 29.49
CA THR A 18 -16.98 20.17 30.49
C THR A 18 -17.85 19.20 31.30
N GLY A 19 -17.24 18.13 31.81
CA GLY A 19 -17.93 17.12 32.63
C GLY A 19 -18.16 15.82 31.86
N SER A 20 -18.99 14.94 32.42
CA SER A 20 -19.30 13.66 31.76
C SER A 20 -20.18 13.91 30.53
N PRO A 21 -19.82 13.38 29.35
CA PRO A 21 -20.67 13.45 28.17
C PRO A 21 -21.92 12.56 28.32
N ASP A 22 -22.96 12.89 27.57
CA ASP A 22 -24.18 12.07 27.45
C ASP A 22 -23.94 10.83 26.58
N LEU A 23 -23.08 10.95 25.56
CA LEU A 23 -22.66 9.86 24.67
C LEU A 23 -21.18 9.99 24.32
N ARG A 24 -20.54 8.83 24.08
CA ARG A 24 -19.14 8.72 23.67
C ARG A 24 -19.06 7.90 22.40
N LEU A 25 -18.39 8.43 21.38
CA LEU A 25 -18.29 7.80 20.07
C LEU A 25 -16.83 7.67 19.64
N ILE A 26 -16.50 6.60 18.92
CA ILE A 26 -15.29 6.47 18.11
C ILE A 26 -15.71 6.43 16.64
N HIS A 27 -14.97 7.16 15.81
CA HIS A 27 -15.11 7.09 14.36
C HIS A 27 -13.77 6.80 13.69
N TYR A 28 -13.80 5.94 12.69
CA TYR A 28 -12.70 5.65 11.77
C TYR A 28 -13.25 5.25 10.38
N ASN A 29 -12.41 5.29 9.36
CA ASN A 29 -12.77 5.04 7.97
C ASN A 29 -11.54 4.57 7.17
N ASP A 30 -11.78 3.94 6.02
CA ASP A 30 -10.76 3.61 5.01
C ASP A 30 -9.55 2.87 5.58
N VAL A 31 -9.71 1.60 5.92
CA VAL A 31 -8.66 0.78 6.55
C VAL A 31 -8.25 -0.38 5.65
N TYR A 32 -7.11 -0.25 4.98
CA TYR A 32 -6.64 -1.25 4.02
C TYR A 32 -5.50 -2.09 4.58
N HIS A 33 -4.62 -1.45 5.35
CA HIS A 33 -3.40 -2.06 5.87
C HIS A 33 -3.48 -2.34 7.38
N VAL A 34 -3.15 -3.58 7.76
CA VAL A 34 -3.11 -3.99 9.18
C VAL A 34 -1.76 -3.67 9.84
N GLU A 35 -0.67 -3.68 9.06
CA GLU A 35 0.67 -3.33 9.53
C GLU A 35 0.84 -1.80 9.63
N PRO A 36 1.72 -1.31 10.53
CA PRO A 36 2.07 0.10 10.56
C PRO A 36 2.84 0.53 9.32
N GLY A 37 2.60 1.76 8.87
CA GLY A 37 3.33 2.45 7.83
C GLY A 37 4.76 2.87 8.24
N SER A 38 5.50 3.36 7.27
CA SER A 38 6.91 3.73 7.44
C SER A 38 7.15 5.09 8.11
N ALA A 39 6.20 6.02 8.00
CA ALA A 39 6.27 7.38 8.53
C ALA A 39 5.15 7.66 9.54
N GLU A 40 5.34 8.66 10.40
CA GLU A 40 4.31 9.10 11.34
C GLU A 40 3.17 9.87 10.63
N PRO A 41 1.92 9.77 11.12
CA PRO A 41 1.43 8.75 12.06
C PRO A 41 1.54 7.35 11.46
N VAL A 42 2.14 6.42 12.21
CA VAL A 42 2.46 5.07 11.70
C VAL A 42 1.24 4.18 11.56
N GLY A 43 0.15 4.43 12.29
CA GLY A 43 -1.03 3.56 12.24
C GLY A 43 -0.75 2.15 12.75
N GLY A 44 -1.36 1.19 12.06
CA GLY A 44 -1.28 -0.23 12.40
C GLY A 44 -2.34 -0.64 13.43
N VAL A 45 -3.02 -1.74 13.14
CA VAL A 45 -4.22 -2.17 13.87
C VAL A 45 -3.94 -2.48 15.34
N SER A 46 -2.74 -2.96 15.69
CA SER A 46 -2.36 -3.27 17.08
C SER A 46 -2.26 -2.02 17.98
N ARG A 47 -1.75 -0.90 17.46
CA ARG A 47 -1.71 0.36 18.22
C ARG A 47 -3.07 1.03 18.26
N PHE A 48 -3.78 0.96 17.14
CA PHE A 48 -5.16 1.42 17.05
C PHE A 48 -6.04 0.72 18.09
N GLN A 49 -5.95 -0.60 18.22
CA GLN A 49 -6.68 -1.36 19.24
C GLN A 49 -6.33 -0.92 20.66
N SER A 50 -5.06 -0.61 20.93
CA SER A 50 -4.67 -0.07 22.24
C SER A 50 -5.37 1.24 22.54
N LEU A 51 -5.50 2.15 21.57
CA LEU A 51 -6.25 3.39 21.76
C LEU A 51 -7.75 3.15 21.96
N VAL A 52 -8.35 2.24 21.20
CA VAL A 52 -9.75 1.85 21.39
C VAL A 52 -9.95 1.29 22.80
N ASN A 53 -9.07 0.39 23.26
CA ASN A 53 -9.09 -0.16 24.61
C ASN A 53 -8.89 0.92 25.68
N HIS A 54 -8.04 1.92 25.42
CA HIS A 54 -7.87 3.07 26.31
C HIS A 54 -9.19 3.82 26.49
N TYR A 55 -9.88 4.19 25.40
CA TYR A 55 -11.18 4.85 25.52
C TYR A 55 -12.26 3.96 26.14
N ARG A 56 -12.24 2.66 25.85
CA ARG A 56 -13.29 1.75 26.31
C ARG A 56 -13.14 1.36 27.79
N TYR A 57 -11.92 1.17 28.28
CA TYR A 57 -11.68 0.52 29.58
C TYR A 57 -10.80 1.31 30.55
N HIS A 58 -10.17 2.42 30.14
CA HIS A 58 -9.28 3.14 31.04
C HIS A 58 -10.05 3.73 32.24
N PRO A 59 -9.52 3.64 33.48
CA PRO A 59 -10.23 4.08 34.69
C PRO A 59 -10.71 5.54 34.68
N GLN A 60 -10.09 6.42 33.90
CA GLN A 60 -10.52 7.81 33.76
C GLN A 60 -11.92 7.97 33.15
N PHE A 61 -12.39 6.96 32.43
CA PHE A 61 -13.72 6.91 31.83
C PHE A 61 -14.71 6.08 32.66
N ALA A 62 -14.31 5.61 33.85
CA ALA A 62 -15.20 4.85 34.72
C ALA A 62 -16.40 5.71 35.13
N GLY A 63 -17.61 5.16 34.99
CA GLY A 63 -18.87 5.85 35.29
C GLY A 63 -19.40 6.74 34.16
N GLN A 64 -18.67 6.88 33.06
CA GLN A 64 -19.17 7.49 31.83
C GLN A 64 -19.96 6.46 31.00
N PRO A 65 -20.80 6.89 30.03
CA PRO A 65 -21.47 5.97 29.12
C PRO A 65 -20.48 5.09 28.33
N ASP A 66 -20.94 3.92 27.92
CA ASP A 66 -20.17 3.02 27.08
C ASP A 66 -19.98 3.64 25.70
N ILE A 67 -18.85 3.32 25.07
CA ILE A 67 -18.45 3.92 23.81
C ILE A 67 -19.09 3.18 22.62
N LEU A 68 -19.65 3.93 21.68
CA LEU A 68 -20.16 3.42 20.41
C LEU A 68 -19.13 3.65 19.30
N THR A 69 -18.91 2.67 18.44
CA THR A 69 -17.87 2.69 17.42
C THR A 69 -18.47 2.62 16.02
N PHE A 70 -18.17 3.61 15.18
CA PHE A 70 -18.70 3.77 13.83
C PHE A 70 -17.57 3.64 12.80
N PHE A 71 -17.83 2.88 11.74
CA PHE A 71 -16.90 2.68 10.65
C PHE A 71 -17.51 3.13 9.32
N SER A 72 -16.84 4.03 8.61
CA SER A 72 -17.37 4.54 7.33
C SER A 72 -16.95 3.74 6.11
N GLY A 73 -16.64 2.45 6.23
CA GLY A 73 -16.40 1.56 5.09
C GLY A 73 -14.98 1.62 4.53
N ASP A 74 -14.76 0.84 3.48
CA ASP A 74 -13.46 0.57 2.84
C ASP A 74 -12.49 -0.20 3.72
N ALA A 75 -12.82 -1.47 3.97
CA ALA A 75 -12.01 -2.40 4.76
C ALA A 75 -11.40 -3.54 3.94
N PHE A 76 -12.07 -3.97 2.86
CA PHE A 76 -11.75 -5.26 2.26
C PHE A 76 -10.76 -5.23 1.11
N ASN A 77 -10.51 -4.08 0.48
CA ASN A 77 -9.54 -3.87 -0.61
C ASN A 77 -9.18 -2.36 -0.64
N PRO A 78 -8.05 -1.88 -1.18
CA PRO A 78 -6.94 -2.62 -1.77
C PRO A 78 -5.72 -2.71 -0.86
N SER A 79 -5.32 -3.95 -0.58
CA SER A 79 -4.08 -4.31 0.11
C SER A 79 -3.51 -5.62 -0.44
N ILE A 80 -2.24 -5.92 -0.19
CA ILE A 80 -1.65 -7.21 -0.58
C ILE A 80 -2.39 -8.35 0.11
N GLU A 81 -2.68 -8.16 1.40
CA GLU A 81 -3.42 -9.09 2.23
C GLU A 81 -4.80 -9.36 1.63
N SER A 82 -5.51 -8.32 1.18
CA SER A 82 -6.80 -8.47 0.51
C SER A 82 -6.69 -9.19 -0.84
N THR A 83 -5.63 -9.00 -1.60
CA THR A 83 -5.45 -9.65 -2.91
C THR A 83 -5.40 -11.16 -2.75
N ILE A 84 -4.76 -11.64 -1.68
CA ILE A 84 -4.56 -13.05 -1.36
C ILE A 84 -5.76 -13.62 -0.61
N THR A 85 -6.28 -12.88 0.38
CA THR A 85 -7.34 -13.38 1.27
C THR A 85 -8.75 -13.03 0.80
N LYS A 86 -8.89 -12.23 -0.26
CA LYS A 86 -10.14 -11.66 -0.76
C LYS A 86 -10.92 -10.96 0.36
N GLY A 87 -10.25 -10.09 1.11
CA GLY A 87 -10.80 -9.31 2.22
C GLY A 87 -10.90 -10.02 3.58
N ARG A 88 -10.80 -11.36 3.64
CA ARG A 88 -10.99 -12.15 4.88
C ARG A 88 -10.06 -11.76 6.03
N HIS A 89 -8.87 -11.25 5.72
CA HIS A 89 -7.89 -10.81 6.72
C HIS A 89 -8.40 -9.70 7.65
N MET A 90 -9.33 -8.84 7.19
CA MET A 90 -9.75 -7.66 7.95
C MET A 90 -10.88 -7.95 8.96
N VAL A 91 -11.71 -8.96 8.69
CA VAL A 91 -12.88 -9.32 9.52
C VAL A 91 -12.55 -9.49 11.02
N PRO A 92 -11.49 -10.24 11.41
CA PRO A 92 -11.17 -10.40 12.83
C PRO A 92 -10.89 -9.07 13.52
N PHE A 93 -10.20 -8.15 12.83
CA PHE A 93 -9.82 -6.86 13.39
C PHE A 93 -11.03 -5.93 13.54
N LEU A 94 -11.93 -5.87 12.55
CA LEU A 94 -13.16 -5.07 12.67
C LEU A 94 -14.03 -5.53 13.84
N ASN A 95 -14.06 -6.85 14.09
CA ASN A 95 -14.75 -7.44 15.24
C ASN A 95 -14.04 -7.10 16.57
N THR A 96 -12.70 -7.15 16.62
CA THR A 96 -11.91 -6.83 17.83
C THR A 96 -11.98 -5.34 18.20
N VAL A 97 -12.01 -4.44 17.21
CA VAL A 97 -12.23 -3.00 17.41
C VAL A 97 -13.58 -2.76 18.12
N GLY A 98 -14.52 -3.69 17.98
CA GLY A 98 -15.85 -3.61 18.59
C GLY A 98 -16.70 -2.55 17.91
N THR A 99 -16.68 -2.54 16.58
CA THR A 99 -17.54 -1.72 15.71
C THR A 99 -18.99 -2.06 15.95
N ASP A 100 -19.85 -1.05 16.13
CA ASP A 100 -21.28 -1.22 16.35
C ASP A 100 -22.09 -1.12 15.05
N VAL A 101 -21.67 -0.26 14.12
CA VAL A 101 -22.29 -0.07 12.80
C VAL A 101 -21.23 0.34 11.77
N ALA A 102 -21.34 -0.21 10.56
CA ALA A 102 -20.51 0.18 9.43
C ALA A 102 -21.35 0.69 8.24
N CYS A 103 -20.81 1.63 7.47
CA CYS A 103 -21.28 1.92 6.11
C CYS A 103 -20.47 1.10 5.11
N VAL A 104 -21.09 0.69 4.00
CA VAL A 104 -20.37 0.05 2.90
C VAL A 104 -19.59 1.12 2.13
N GLY A 105 -18.30 0.88 1.93
CA GLY A 105 -17.44 1.67 1.07
C GLY A 105 -17.24 1.04 -0.30
N ASN A 106 -16.55 1.77 -1.18
CA ASN A 106 -16.40 1.32 -2.54
C ASN A 106 -15.58 0.07 -2.73
N HIS A 107 -14.49 -0.01 -2.02
CA HIS A 107 -13.58 -1.11 -2.15
C HIS A 107 -14.03 -2.35 -1.35
N ASP A 108 -15.13 -2.25 -0.57
CA ASP A 108 -15.75 -3.41 0.07
C ASP A 108 -16.41 -4.37 -0.94
N LEU A 109 -16.79 -3.87 -2.13
CA LEU A 109 -17.44 -4.63 -3.19
C LEU A 109 -16.49 -5.02 -4.34
N ASP A 110 -15.19 -4.73 -4.26
CA ASP A 110 -14.24 -4.99 -5.36
C ASP A 110 -14.16 -6.47 -5.76
N PHE A 111 -14.30 -7.38 -4.78
CA PHE A 111 -14.34 -8.83 -5.00
C PHE A 111 -15.75 -9.36 -5.33
N GLY A 112 -16.71 -8.47 -5.59
CA GLY A 112 -18.08 -8.78 -5.93
C GLY A 112 -19.01 -8.91 -4.72
N VAL A 113 -20.31 -8.75 -5.00
CA VAL A 113 -21.40 -8.73 -4.00
C VAL A 113 -21.45 -10.02 -3.18
N ALA A 114 -21.23 -11.18 -3.79
CA ALA A 114 -21.27 -12.47 -3.09
C ALA A 114 -20.16 -12.59 -2.04
N GLN A 115 -18.94 -12.14 -2.38
CA GLN A 115 -17.82 -12.15 -1.43
C GLN A 115 -18.07 -11.18 -0.29
N PHE A 116 -18.54 -9.97 -0.60
CA PHE A 116 -18.89 -9.01 0.45
C PHE A 116 -19.95 -9.57 1.40
N ARG A 117 -21.03 -10.19 0.91
CA ARG A 117 -22.07 -10.82 1.77
C ARG A 117 -21.47 -11.89 2.68
N HIS A 118 -20.55 -12.70 2.16
CA HIS A 118 -19.86 -13.70 2.97
C HIS A 118 -19.03 -13.05 4.10
N LEU A 119 -18.25 -12.01 3.79
CA LEU A 119 -17.45 -11.30 4.79
C LEU A 119 -18.32 -10.56 5.81
N ALA A 120 -19.35 -9.86 5.36
CA ALA A 120 -20.31 -9.14 6.20
C ALA A 120 -21.03 -10.09 7.18
N SER A 121 -21.33 -11.33 6.76
CA SER A 121 -21.93 -12.34 7.65
C SER A 121 -21.01 -12.81 8.80
N GLN A 122 -19.70 -12.56 8.67
CA GLN A 122 -18.70 -12.87 9.69
C GLN A 122 -18.42 -11.66 10.62
N CYS A 123 -18.95 -10.48 10.29
CA CYS A 123 -18.88 -9.31 11.15
C CYS A 123 -19.96 -9.37 12.26
N HIS A 124 -19.63 -8.89 13.45
CA HIS A 124 -20.57 -8.84 14.58
C HIS A 124 -21.51 -7.62 14.56
N PHE A 125 -21.48 -6.84 13.48
CA PHE A 125 -22.18 -5.58 13.33
C PHE A 125 -22.86 -5.50 11.95
N PRO A 126 -23.95 -4.74 11.82
CA PRO A 126 -24.60 -4.52 10.54
C PRO A 126 -23.81 -3.57 9.64
N TRP A 127 -23.86 -3.87 8.35
CA TRP A 127 -23.41 -2.98 7.27
C TRP A 127 -24.62 -2.24 6.67
N LEU A 128 -24.49 -0.93 6.50
CA LEU A 128 -25.54 -0.05 6.02
C LEU A 128 -25.20 0.56 4.65
N LEU A 129 -26.18 0.58 3.75
CA LEU A 129 -26.13 1.29 2.48
C LEU A 129 -27.56 1.52 1.97
N ALA A 130 -28.11 2.72 2.16
CA ALA A 130 -29.54 2.93 1.93
C ALA A 130 -29.91 3.30 0.48
N ASN A 131 -28.95 3.79 -0.30
CA ASN A 131 -29.22 4.53 -1.54
C ASN A 131 -28.67 3.87 -2.81
N VAL A 132 -28.14 2.65 -2.71
CA VAL A 132 -27.78 1.80 -3.85
C VAL A 132 -28.64 0.54 -3.78
N LEU A 133 -29.57 0.40 -4.71
CA LEU A 133 -30.55 -0.67 -4.72
C LEU A 133 -30.27 -1.66 -5.84
N ASP A 134 -30.57 -2.92 -5.56
CA ASP A 134 -30.47 -4.02 -6.51
C ASP A 134 -31.88 -4.53 -6.83
N PRO A 135 -32.44 -4.19 -8.01
CA PRO A 135 -33.76 -4.65 -8.41
C PRO A 135 -33.93 -6.18 -8.41
N ALA A 136 -32.83 -6.94 -8.55
CA ALA A 136 -32.87 -8.40 -8.48
C ALA A 136 -33.22 -8.92 -7.07
N LEU A 137 -33.01 -8.09 -6.03
CA LEU A 137 -33.38 -8.37 -4.64
C LEU A 137 -34.75 -7.79 -4.24
N GLY A 138 -35.38 -6.99 -5.12
CA GLY A 138 -36.66 -6.31 -4.90
C GLY A 138 -36.62 -4.80 -5.15
N GLU A 139 -37.78 -4.17 -5.36
CA GLU A 139 -37.90 -2.77 -5.82
C GLU A 139 -37.28 -1.72 -4.87
N ASP A 140 -37.09 -2.04 -3.60
CA ASP A 140 -36.52 -1.10 -2.61
C ASP A 140 -35.53 -1.81 -1.67
N THR A 141 -34.83 -2.82 -2.18
CA THR A 141 -33.84 -3.58 -1.42
C THR A 141 -32.42 -3.09 -1.72
N PRO A 142 -31.65 -2.68 -0.70
CA PRO A 142 -30.24 -2.38 -0.88
C PRO A 142 -29.44 -3.52 -1.48
N ILE A 143 -28.41 -3.18 -2.25
CA ILE A 143 -27.42 -4.16 -2.71
C ILE A 143 -26.82 -4.92 -1.52
N ALA A 144 -26.39 -6.16 -1.76
CA ALA A 144 -25.73 -7.01 -0.76
C ALA A 144 -26.55 -7.30 0.52
N ASP A 145 -27.86 -7.07 0.50
CA ASP A 145 -28.76 -7.21 1.67
C ASP A 145 -28.32 -6.34 2.85
N CYS A 146 -27.71 -5.19 2.54
CA CYS A 146 -27.35 -4.21 3.54
C CYS A 146 -28.61 -3.61 4.19
N GLY A 147 -28.45 -3.19 5.46
CA GLY A 147 -29.48 -2.39 6.11
C GLY A 147 -29.53 -0.98 5.51
N LYS A 148 -30.68 -0.32 5.59
CA LYS A 148 -30.77 1.13 5.28
C LYS A 148 -30.37 1.98 6.48
N SER A 149 -30.88 1.58 7.63
CA SER A 149 -30.69 2.24 8.92
C SER A 149 -30.65 1.24 10.07
N ARG A 150 -30.20 1.69 11.23
CA ARG A 150 -30.17 0.92 12.49
C ARG A 150 -30.45 1.85 13.67
N MET A 151 -31.29 1.40 14.60
CA MET A 151 -31.42 2.03 15.91
C MET A 151 -30.47 1.33 16.90
N LEU A 152 -29.60 2.10 17.54
CA LEU A 152 -28.76 1.66 18.66
C LEU A 152 -29.31 2.22 19.97
N THR A 153 -29.06 1.51 21.07
CA THR A 153 -29.39 1.97 22.42
C THR A 153 -28.11 2.03 23.23
N SER A 154 -27.77 3.21 23.76
CA SER A 154 -26.59 3.39 24.61
C SER A 154 -26.78 2.77 26.00
N SER A 155 -25.69 2.62 26.76
CA SER A 155 -25.74 2.05 28.11
C SER A 155 -26.55 2.88 29.12
N ASN A 156 -26.75 4.17 28.85
CA ASN A 156 -27.63 5.06 29.62
C ASN A 156 -29.04 5.21 29.03
N GLY A 157 -29.41 4.38 28.03
CA GLY A 157 -30.78 4.28 27.51
C GLY A 157 -31.18 5.26 26.41
N LEU A 158 -30.24 6.08 25.92
CA LEU A 158 -30.48 6.97 24.78
C LEU A 158 -30.54 6.17 23.47
N LYS A 159 -31.37 6.62 22.54
CA LYS A 159 -31.56 6.00 21.23
C LYS A 159 -30.79 6.76 20.16
N ILE A 160 -29.95 6.06 19.42
CA ILE A 160 -29.13 6.62 18.34
C ILE A 160 -29.60 6.02 17.02
N GLY A 161 -30.19 6.84 16.17
CA GLY A 161 -30.57 6.46 14.81
C GLY A 161 -29.38 6.60 13.86
N VAL A 162 -29.05 5.54 13.13
CA VAL A 162 -27.92 5.51 12.20
C VAL A 162 -28.42 5.19 10.80
N LEU A 163 -27.97 5.93 9.79
CA LEU A 163 -28.25 5.64 8.37
C LEU A 163 -26.95 5.55 7.57
N GLY A 164 -26.91 4.67 6.57
CA GLY A 164 -25.75 4.45 5.69
C GLY A 164 -25.95 5.01 4.29
N LEU A 165 -24.95 5.70 3.72
CA LEU A 165 -25.05 6.26 2.36
C LEU A 165 -23.73 6.16 1.58
N GLY A 166 -23.83 5.89 0.27
CA GLY A 166 -22.71 5.95 -0.67
C GLY A 166 -22.89 7.05 -1.73
N GLU A 167 -21.79 7.54 -2.32
CA GLU A 167 -21.87 8.47 -3.45
C GLU A 167 -22.18 7.77 -4.78
N ARG A 168 -22.60 8.53 -5.81
CA ARG A 168 -23.01 7.95 -7.10
C ARG A 168 -21.80 7.52 -7.92
N GLU A 169 -20.78 8.37 -7.90
CA GLU A 169 -19.56 8.27 -8.68
C GLU A 169 -18.79 6.99 -8.36
N TRP A 170 -18.88 6.55 -7.09
CA TRP A 170 -18.43 5.25 -6.64
C TRP A 170 -18.84 4.11 -7.59
N LEU A 171 -20.09 4.04 -8.05
CA LEU A 171 -20.54 2.91 -8.87
C LEU A 171 -19.72 2.73 -10.17
N GLY A 172 -19.11 3.80 -10.67
CA GLY A 172 -18.22 3.75 -11.84
C GLY A 172 -16.80 3.25 -11.55
N THR A 173 -16.39 3.17 -10.28
CA THR A 173 -15.03 2.79 -9.87
C THR A 173 -14.87 1.30 -9.56
N ILE A 174 -15.96 0.54 -9.43
CA ILE A 174 -15.91 -0.91 -9.17
C ILE A 174 -16.07 -1.70 -10.47
N ASN A 175 -15.23 -2.71 -10.66
CA ASN A 175 -15.26 -3.58 -11.84
C ASN A 175 -16.34 -4.68 -11.79
N SER A 176 -16.77 -5.08 -10.59
CA SER A 176 -17.51 -6.33 -10.33
C SER A 176 -18.95 -6.11 -9.79
N LEU A 177 -19.63 -5.05 -10.22
CA LEU A 177 -21.01 -4.77 -9.82
C LEU A 177 -22.04 -5.44 -10.74
N PRO A 178 -23.22 -5.84 -10.21
CA PRO A 178 -24.35 -6.22 -11.03
C PRO A 178 -24.76 -5.09 -12.00
N PRO A 179 -25.30 -5.41 -13.18
CA PRO A 179 -25.93 -4.42 -14.04
C PRO A 179 -27.20 -3.83 -13.39
N ASP A 180 -27.68 -2.71 -13.92
CA ASP A 180 -29.00 -2.13 -13.60
C ASP A 180 -29.23 -1.71 -12.15
N LEU A 181 -28.16 -1.45 -11.38
CA LEU A 181 -28.28 -0.88 -10.04
C LEU A 181 -28.97 0.49 -10.06
N ILE A 182 -29.89 0.70 -9.11
CA ILE A 182 -30.62 1.95 -8.97
C ILE A 182 -29.97 2.79 -7.87
N TYR A 183 -29.40 3.94 -8.28
CA TYR A 183 -28.92 4.95 -7.35
C TYR A 183 -30.03 5.93 -6.97
N LYS A 184 -30.31 6.06 -5.67
CA LYS A 184 -31.16 7.11 -5.10
C LYS A 184 -30.30 8.27 -4.58
N SER A 185 -30.79 9.50 -4.71
CA SER A 185 -30.10 10.68 -4.19
C SER A 185 -29.82 10.54 -2.69
N ALA A 186 -28.55 10.65 -2.29
CA ALA A 186 -28.13 10.55 -0.89
C ALA A 186 -28.90 11.54 0.01
N SER A 187 -29.06 12.79 -0.41
CA SER A 187 -29.78 13.81 0.36
C SER A 187 -31.28 13.52 0.49
N GLN A 188 -31.92 13.00 -0.55
CA GLN A 188 -33.33 12.63 -0.49
C GLN A 188 -33.54 11.42 0.43
N THR A 189 -32.68 10.40 0.31
CA THR A 189 -32.72 9.20 1.14
C THR A 189 -32.47 9.54 2.61
N ALA A 190 -31.46 10.37 2.93
CA ALA A 190 -31.20 10.85 4.28
C ALA A 190 -32.41 11.58 4.85
N ARG A 191 -33.06 12.48 4.09
CA ARG A 191 -34.22 13.24 4.58
C ARG A 191 -35.36 12.32 5.01
N VAL A 192 -35.64 11.28 4.24
CA VAL A 192 -36.71 10.31 4.55
C VAL A 192 -36.34 9.48 5.77
N LEU A 193 -35.14 8.87 5.77
CA LEU A 193 -34.73 7.95 6.83
C LEU A 193 -34.45 8.66 8.15
N ALA A 194 -33.82 9.84 8.12
CA ALA A 194 -33.57 10.62 9.33
C ALA A 194 -34.88 11.03 10.00
N LYS A 195 -35.87 11.49 9.22
CA LYS A 195 -37.20 11.80 9.74
C LYS A 195 -37.85 10.56 10.36
N GLN A 196 -37.79 9.41 9.68
CA GLN A 196 -38.33 8.16 10.21
C GLN A 196 -37.67 7.77 11.53
N LEU A 197 -36.33 7.84 11.63
CA LEU A 197 -35.60 7.53 12.86
C LEU A 197 -35.97 8.47 14.01
N ARG A 198 -36.18 9.77 13.73
CA ARG A 198 -36.70 10.73 14.71
C ARG A 198 -38.11 10.39 15.16
N ASP A 199 -39.01 10.07 14.22
CA ASP A 199 -40.38 9.67 14.52
C ASP A 199 -40.43 8.37 15.36
N GLU A 200 -39.45 7.47 15.18
CA GLU A 200 -39.24 6.24 15.98
C GLU A 200 -38.59 6.52 17.37
N GLY A 201 -38.23 7.78 17.64
CA GLY A 201 -37.73 8.26 18.92
C GLY A 201 -36.21 8.30 19.06
N ALA A 202 -35.45 8.48 17.98
CA ALA A 202 -34.01 8.71 18.06
C ALA A 202 -33.68 10.07 18.72
N ASP A 203 -32.89 10.04 19.80
CA ASP A 203 -32.36 11.22 20.48
C ASP A 203 -31.23 11.89 19.70
N LEU A 204 -30.40 11.09 19.02
CA LEU A 204 -29.30 11.51 18.14
C LEU A 204 -29.44 10.78 16.80
N VAL A 205 -29.26 11.49 15.67
CA VAL A 205 -29.23 10.88 14.34
C VAL A 205 -27.86 11.09 13.70
N ILE A 206 -27.22 9.98 13.33
CA ILE A 206 -25.90 9.92 12.71
C ILE A 206 -26.04 9.40 11.26
N ALA A 207 -25.49 10.15 10.31
CA ALA A 207 -25.29 9.63 8.96
C ALA A 207 -23.85 9.10 8.83
N VAL A 208 -23.70 7.80 8.65
CA VAL A 208 -22.40 7.19 8.33
C VAL A 208 -22.34 7.10 6.81
N THR A 209 -21.41 7.82 6.20
CA THR A 209 -21.36 7.97 4.75
C THR A 209 -20.02 7.48 4.20
N HIS A 210 -20.04 6.86 3.04
CA HIS A 210 -18.84 6.63 2.23
C HIS A 210 -18.94 7.50 0.98
N GLN A 211 -18.67 8.79 1.19
CA GLN A 211 -18.77 9.85 0.20
C GLN A 211 -17.55 10.77 0.34
N ARG A 212 -17.21 11.46 -0.74
CA ARG A 212 -16.23 12.54 -0.70
C ARG A 212 -16.73 13.73 0.08
N GLU A 213 -15.80 14.54 0.56
CA GLU A 213 -16.07 15.78 1.28
C GLU A 213 -17.06 16.71 0.60
N PRO A 214 -16.94 17.02 -0.71
CA PRO A 214 -17.90 17.92 -1.34
C PRO A 214 -19.32 17.35 -1.34
N ASN A 215 -19.45 16.03 -1.41
CA ASN A 215 -20.73 15.33 -1.39
C ASN A 215 -21.32 15.27 0.03
N ASP A 216 -20.50 15.13 1.08
CA ASP A 216 -20.94 15.27 2.47
C ASP A 216 -21.38 16.71 2.78
N TYR A 217 -20.67 17.72 2.29
CA TYR A 217 -21.08 19.13 2.43
C TYR A 217 -22.37 19.41 1.68
N LYS A 218 -22.52 18.86 0.47
CA LYS A 218 -23.77 18.92 -0.29
C LYS A 218 -24.91 18.21 0.47
N LEU A 219 -24.63 17.07 1.11
CA LEU A 219 -25.61 16.38 1.96
C LEU A 219 -26.06 17.28 3.11
N ALA A 220 -25.12 17.82 3.89
CA ALA A 220 -25.41 18.71 5.03
C ALA A 220 -26.22 19.95 4.64
N ASN A 221 -25.87 20.61 3.52
CA ASN A 221 -26.57 21.80 3.03
C ASN A 221 -28.01 21.50 2.55
N ASN A 222 -28.30 20.28 2.13
CA ASN A 222 -29.62 19.88 1.61
C ASN A 222 -30.53 19.25 2.69
N LEU A 223 -30.03 19.09 3.91
CA LEU A 223 -30.78 18.60 5.06
C LEU A 223 -31.23 19.76 5.95
N SER A 224 -32.36 19.60 6.60
CA SER A 224 -32.74 20.51 7.68
C SER A 224 -31.83 20.24 8.90
N PRO A 225 -31.35 21.27 9.62
CA PRO A 225 -30.38 21.11 10.73
C PRO A 225 -30.84 20.23 11.89
N ASP A 226 -32.14 19.95 12.00
CA ASP A 226 -32.78 19.14 13.05
C ASP A 226 -32.85 17.64 12.71
N LEU A 227 -32.64 17.27 11.45
CA LEU A 227 -32.79 15.88 11.00
C LEU A 227 -31.58 15.01 11.31
N VAL A 228 -30.37 15.51 11.07
CA VAL A 228 -29.10 14.79 11.27
C VAL A 228 -28.17 15.67 12.08
N ASP A 229 -27.60 15.15 13.16
CA ASP A 229 -26.74 15.92 14.07
C ASP A 229 -25.27 15.90 13.62
N ILE A 230 -24.82 14.76 13.09
CA ILE A 230 -23.43 14.54 12.66
C ILE A 230 -23.36 13.58 11.47
N ILE A 231 -22.47 13.90 10.53
CA ILE A 231 -22.09 13.10 9.37
C ILE A 231 -20.67 12.59 9.60
N LEU A 232 -20.54 11.26 9.57
CA LEU A 232 -19.29 10.52 9.73
C LEU A 232 -18.89 9.93 8.36
N GLY A 233 -18.02 10.62 7.65
CA GLY A 233 -17.63 10.33 6.26
C GLY A 233 -16.39 9.43 6.11
N GLY A 234 -16.01 9.18 4.86
CA GLY A 234 -14.85 8.35 4.45
C GLY A 234 -14.34 8.73 3.06
N HIS A 235 -13.76 7.78 2.33
CA HIS A 235 -13.34 7.85 0.91
C HIS A 235 -12.12 8.72 0.58
N ASP A 236 -11.92 9.86 1.25
CA ASP A 236 -10.90 10.85 0.85
C ASP A 236 -9.49 10.62 1.42
N HIS A 237 -9.36 9.74 2.41
CA HIS A 237 -8.08 9.34 3.06
C HIS A 237 -7.35 10.45 3.82
N TYR A 238 -8.03 11.54 4.19
CA TYR A 238 -7.48 12.56 5.08
C TYR A 238 -8.38 12.80 6.29
N TYR A 239 -7.78 13.39 7.32
CA TYR A 239 -8.51 13.82 8.51
C TYR A 239 -9.05 15.24 8.29
N ALA A 240 -10.35 15.45 8.48
CA ALA A 240 -10.95 16.77 8.39
C ALA A 240 -12.24 16.86 9.21
N HIS A 241 -12.55 18.09 9.60
CA HIS A 241 -13.78 18.45 10.29
C HIS A 241 -14.25 19.82 9.80
N ALA A 242 -15.57 19.96 9.63
CA ALA A 242 -16.24 21.22 9.42
C ALA A 242 -17.64 21.19 10.04
N VAL A 243 -18.23 22.37 10.22
CA VAL A 243 -19.65 22.52 10.55
C VAL A 243 -20.34 23.16 9.36
N VAL A 244 -21.27 22.43 8.75
CA VAL A 244 -21.99 22.85 7.54
C VAL A 244 -23.48 22.82 7.83
N ASN A 245 -24.16 23.96 7.69
CA ASN A 245 -25.58 24.10 8.01
C ASN A 245 -25.95 23.61 9.43
N GLY A 246 -25.08 23.86 10.40
CA GLY A 246 -25.26 23.42 11.80
C GLY A 246 -24.99 21.93 12.05
N ILE A 247 -24.64 21.15 11.01
CA ILE A 247 -24.33 19.72 11.10
C ILE A 247 -22.82 19.54 11.12
N HIS A 248 -22.31 18.72 12.05
CA HIS A 248 -20.91 18.35 12.07
C HIS A 248 -20.60 17.38 10.93
N VAL A 249 -19.59 17.66 10.12
CA VAL A 249 -19.12 16.77 9.06
C VAL A 249 -17.67 16.44 9.35
N MET A 250 -17.33 15.15 9.47
CA MET A 250 -15.96 14.75 9.75
C MET A 250 -15.55 13.47 9.03
N ARG A 251 -14.23 13.30 8.96
CA ARG A 251 -13.55 12.08 8.53
C ARG A 251 -12.27 11.89 9.33
N SER A 252 -11.91 10.63 9.56
CA SER A 252 -10.94 10.22 10.56
C SER A 252 -9.68 9.62 9.95
N GLY A 253 -9.23 10.13 8.80
CA GLY A 253 -7.97 9.70 8.18
C GLY A 253 -8.10 8.44 7.35
N THR A 254 -7.16 7.49 7.52
CA THR A 254 -7.07 6.22 6.76
C THR A 254 -6.09 5.25 7.45
N ASP A 255 -6.13 3.96 7.10
CA ASP A 255 -5.16 2.92 7.45
C ASP A 255 -4.84 2.81 8.95
N PHE A 256 -5.86 3.01 9.78
CA PHE A 256 -5.71 3.06 11.24
C PHE A 256 -4.69 4.11 11.73
N LYS A 257 -4.31 5.08 10.90
CA LYS A 257 -3.36 6.15 11.24
C LYS A 257 -3.99 7.20 12.16
N GLN A 258 -5.31 7.35 12.09
CA GLN A 258 -6.07 8.23 12.96
C GLN A 258 -7.38 7.59 13.41
N LEU A 259 -7.90 8.07 14.54
CA LEU A 259 -9.29 7.91 14.94
C LEU A 259 -9.82 9.23 15.53
N SER A 260 -11.14 9.42 15.48
CA SER A 260 -11.81 10.49 16.20
C SER A 260 -12.50 9.95 17.45
N TYR A 261 -12.21 10.54 18.60
CA TYR A 261 -12.97 10.36 19.83
C TYR A 261 -13.91 11.56 19.99
N ILE A 262 -15.21 11.28 20.09
CA ILE A 262 -16.27 12.29 20.07
C ILE A 262 -17.05 12.19 21.38
N GLU A 263 -17.17 13.31 22.06
CA GLU A 263 -18.02 13.48 23.23
C GLU A 263 -19.23 14.29 22.81
N ALA A 264 -20.43 13.74 22.97
CA ALA A 264 -21.67 14.40 22.64
C ALA A 264 -22.44 14.77 23.91
N PHE A 265 -22.92 16.00 23.95
CA PHE A 265 -23.66 16.58 25.06
C PHE A 265 -25.00 17.09 24.53
N ARG A 266 -26.09 16.80 25.24
CA ARG A 266 -27.37 17.44 24.96
C ARG A 266 -27.25 18.94 25.23
N LYS A 267 -27.90 19.74 24.38
CA LYS A 267 -27.96 21.19 24.59
C LYS A 267 -28.71 21.52 25.89
N PRO A 268 -28.29 22.58 26.60
CA PRO A 268 -28.97 22.99 27.83
C PRO A 268 -30.40 23.46 27.57
N ASP A 269 -31.19 23.56 28.65
CA ASP A 269 -32.53 24.14 28.66
C ASP A 269 -33.58 23.46 27.75
N GLY A 270 -33.34 22.21 27.34
CA GLY A 270 -34.25 21.45 26.50
C GLY A 270 -34.28 21.90 25.04
N LEU A 271 -33.29 22.69 24.61
CA LEU A 271 -33.13 23.04 23.20
C LEU A 271 -32.81 21.77 22.38
N PRO A 272 -33.41 21.60 21.19
CA PRO A 272 -33.11 20.46 20.34
C PRO A 272 -31.66 20.52 19.82
N GLY A 273 -31.03 19.36 19.71
CA GLY A 273 -29.70 19.18 19.14
C GLY A 273 -28.60 18.91 20.18
N TRP A 274 -27.38 18.83 19.66
CA TRP A 274 -26.22 18.33 20.39
C TRP A 274 -25.03 19.27 20.25
N ASP A 275 -24.22 19.35 21.30
CA ASP A 275 -22.90 19.96 21.30
C ASP A 275 -21.84 18.86 21.30
N PHE A 276 -20.75 19.04 20.56
CA PHE A 276 -19.70 18.03 20.43
C PHE A 276 -18.33 18.58 20.85
N ASN A 277 -17.55 17.76 21.56
CA ASN A 277 -16.10 17.90 21.62
C ASN A 277 -15.49 16.77 20.78
N ILE A 278 -14.57 17.12 19.89
CA ILE A 278 -13.97 16.19 18.92
C ILE A 278 -12.46 16.21 19.10
N MET A 279 -11.92 15.05 19.46
CA MET A 279 -10.51 14.82 19.67
C MET A 279 -9.97 13.92 18.57
N ARG A 280 -8.96 14.39 17.84
CA ARG A 280 -8.17 13.60 16.91
C ARG A 280 -7.11 12.82 17.69
N ARG A 281 -6.95 11.55 17.34
CA ARG A 281 -5.89 10.69 17.85
C ARG A 281 -5.05 10.15 16.69
N ASP A 282 -3.86 10.70 16.55
CA ASP A 282 -2.82 10.17 15.66
C ASP A 282 -2.18 8.92 16.29
N VAL A 283 -2.20 7.81 15.55
CA VAL A 283 -1.62 6.55 15.99
C VAL A 283 -0.12 6.56 15.72
N VAL A 284 0.63 7.04 16.72
CA VAL A 284 2.08 7.22 16.66
C VAL A 284 2.85 6.05 17.25
N ARG A 285 4.14 5.92 16.89
CA ARG A 285 4.97 4.76 17.27
C ARG A 285 5.16 4.59 18.79
N SER A 286 5.08 5.68 19.56
CA SER A 286 5.22 5.67 21.02
C SER A 286 4.03 5.05 21.76
N ILE A 287 2.90 4.86 21.08
CA ILE A 287 1.74 4.14 21.60
C ILE A 287 2.07 2.63 21.62
N PRO A 288 1.85 1.95 22.76
CA PRO A 288 2.08 0.51 22.86
C PRO A 288 1.15 -0.28 21.93
N GLU A 289 1.60 -1.45 21.51
CA GLU A 289 0.79 -2.37 20.71
C GLU A 289 -0.03 -3.28 21.63
N ASP A 290 -1.27 -3.57 21.22
CA ASP A 290 -2.14 -4.54 21.89
C ASP A 290 -1.60 -5.97 21.65
N PRO A 291 -1.22 -6.73 22.70
CA PRO A 291 -0.56 -8.02 22.55
C PRO A 291 -1.37 -9.06 21.77
N ASP A 292 -2.68 -9.13 22.00
CA ASP A 292 -3.57 -10.08 21.33
C ASP A 292 -3.68 -9.75 19.85
N THR A 293 -3.80 -8.46 19.53
CA THR A 293 -3.84 -7.98 18.15
C THR A 293 -2.51 -8.19 17.44
N VAL A 294 -1.36 -8.03 18.11
CA VAL A 294 -0.05 -8.39 17.54
C VAL A 294 0.00 -9.88 17.18
N ALA A 295 -0.50 -10.76 18.05
CA ALA A 295 -0.56 -12.20 17.77
C ALA A 295 -1.47 -12.51 16.57
N MET A 296 -2.60 -11.80 16.43
CA MET A 296 -3.49 -11.91 15.27
C MET A 296 -2.82 -11.48 13.97
N VAL A 297 -2.15 -10.32 13.95
CA VAL A 297 -1.38 -9.84 12.79
C VAL A 297 -0.27 -10.84 12.43
N ALA A 298 0.48 -11.33 13.42
CA ALA A 298 1.55 -12.30 13.18
C ALA A 298 1.03 -13.60 12.55
N ARG A 299 -0.10 -14.13 13.04
CA ARG A 299 -0.73 -15.33 12.48
C ARG A 299 -1.13 -15.14 11.01
N LEU A 300 -1.77 -14.02 10.69
CA LEU A 300 -2.23 -13.71 9.33
C LEU A 300 -1.09 -13.46 8.35
N THR A 301 -0.01 -12.81 8.79
CA THR A 301 1.10 -12.40 7.93
C THR A 301 2.22 -13.43 7.84
N SER A 302 2.25 -14.43 8.72
CA SER A 302 3.34 -15.42 8.85
C SER A 302 3.75 -16.10 7.53
N SER A 303 2.78 -16.51 6.71
CA SER A 303 3.03 -17.19 5.44
C SER A 303 3.51 -16.25 4.32
N LEU A 304 3.24 -14.95 4.42
CA LEU A 304 3.55 -13.95 3.40
C LEU A 304 4.83 -13.20 3.69
N LYS A 305 5.14 -12.99 4.97
CA LYS A 305 6.22 -12.12 5.45
C LYS A 305 7.58 -12.46 4.85
N ALA A 306 7.98 -13.74 4.85
CA ALA A 306 9.28 -14.16 4.34
C ALA A 306 9.49 -13.85 2.85
N LYS A 307 8.42 -13.85 2.03
CA LYS A 307 8.50 -13.50 0.61
C LYS A 307 8.43 -11.98 0.42
N LEU A 308 7.54 -11.32 1.15
CA LEU A 308 7.24 -9.90 1.04
C LEU A 308 8.35 -8.98 1.60
N ASP A 309 9.09 -9.42 2.61
CA ASP A 309 10.22 -8.67 3.19
C ASP A 309 11.50 -8.74 2.35
N LYS A 310 11.50 -9.46 1.22
CA LYS A 310 12.67 -9.55 0.34
C LYS A 310 13.03 -8.16 -0.21
N PRO A 311 14.30 -7.72 -0.09
CA PRO A 311 14.75 -6.47 -0.67
C PRO A 311 14.75 -6.59 -2.20
N VAL A 312 14.11 -5.64 -2.87
CA VAL A 312 14.10 -5.56 -4.33
C VAL A 312 15.01 -4.45 -4.85
N GLY A 313 15.09 -3.33 -4.14
CA GLY A 313 15.80 -2.15 -4.64
C GLY A 313 16.18 -1.19 -3.53
N PHE A 314 16.66 -0.02 -3.92
CA PHE A 314 17.05 1.04 -3.01
C PHE A 314 16.67 2.39 -3.59
N THR A 315 16.10 3.28 -2.77
CA THR A 315 15.83 4.67 -3.15
C THR A 315 16.67 5.62 -2.29
N VAL A 316 17.32 6.61 -2.91
CA VAL A 316 18.09 7.64 -2.19
C VAL A 316 17.23 8.85 -1.82
N SER A 317 16.02 8.94 -2.37
CA SER A 317 15.07 10.03 -2.16
C SER A 317 13.73 9.48 -1.70
N PRO A 318 12.95 10.24 -0.90
CA PRO A 318 11.61 9.82 -0.52
C PRO A 318 10.73 9.71 -1.77
N LEU A 319 9.91 8.66 -1.86
CA LEU A 319 8.95 8.47 -2.96
C LEU A 319 7.54 8.78 -2.44
N ASP A 320 6.89 9.77 -3.01
CA ASP A 320 5.58 10.24 -2.54
C ASP A 320 4.43 9.49 -3.24
N GLY A 321 3.90 8.46 -2.58
CA GLY A 321 2.74 7.69 -3.03
C GLY A 321 1.44 8.05 -2.32
N ARG A 322 1.36 9.21 -1.64
CA ARG A 322 0.16 9.64 -0.91
C ARG A 322 -1.02 9.87 -1.85
N PHE A 323 -2.21 9.44 -1.44
CA PHE A 323 -3.47 9.59 -2.16
C PHE A 323 -3.72 11.05 -2.58
N SER A 324 -3.52 11.99 -1.66
CA SER A 324 -3.71 13.43 -1.90
C SER A 324 -2.70 14.03 -2.88
N THR A 325 -1.47 13.50 -2.94
CA THR A 325 -0.46 13.95 -3.90
C THR A 325 -0.77 13.40 -5.29
N VAL A 326 -0.83 12.07 -5.41
CA VAL A 326 -0.89 11.40 -6.73
C VAL A 326 -2.18 11.71 -7.50
N ARG A 327 -3.21 12.24 -6.83
CA ARG A 327 -4.51 12.61 -7.41
C ARG A 327 -4.73 14.11 -7.62
N GLN A 328 -3.76 14.97 -7.31
CA GLN A 328 -3.89 16.43 -7.53
C GLN A 328 -2.69 17.08 -8.19
N ARG A 329 -1.51 16.47 -8.08
CA ARG A 329 -0.26 17.08 -8.51
C ARG A 329 0.75 16.02 -8.95
N GLU A 330 1.86 16.49 -9.50
CA GLU A 330 2.98 15.64 -9.88
C GLU A 330 3.54 14.89 -8.66
N SER A 331 3.73 13.58 -8.81
CA SER A 331 4.43 12.73 -7.85
C SER A 331 5.71 12.19 -8.49
N ASN A 332 6.82 12.18 -7.73
CA ASN A 332 8.05 11.58 -8.21
C ASN A 332 7.96 10.05 -8.38
N LEU A 333 7.10 9.38 -7.61
CA LEU A 333 6.76 7.97 -7.81
C LEU A 333 5.94 7.80 -9.11
N GLY A 334 4.98 8.69 -9.35
CA GLY A 334 4.22 8.74 -10.60
C GLY A 334 5.12 8.90 -11.83
N ASN A 335 6.06 9.85 -11.78
CA ASN A 335 7.05 10.07 -12.82
C ASN A 335 7.87 8.81 -13.10
N PHE A 336 8.43 8.21 -12.05
CA PHE A 336 9.26 7.01 -12.16
C PHE A 336 8.53 5.86 -12.87
N VAL A 337 7.28 5.60 -12.47
CA VAL A 337 6.51 4.50 -13.06
C VAL A 337 6.11 4.79 -14.49
N CYS A 338 5.67 6.00 -14.79
CA CYS A 338 5.36 6.39 -16.17
C CYS A 338 6.61 6.32 -17.06
N ASP A 339 7.78 6.69 -16.55
CA ASP A 339 9.05 6.59 -17.29
C ASP A 339 9.36 5.13 -17.60
N LEU A 340 9.24 4.23 -16.63
CA LEU A 340 9.45 2.79 -16.85
C LEU A 340 8.47 2.22 -17.87
N MET A 341 7.18 2.56 -17.79
CA MET A 341 6.19 2.15 -18.79
C MET A 341 6.59 2.63 -20.20
N ARG A 342 6.94 3.91 -20.33
CA ARG A 342 7.36 4.50 -21.61
C ARG A 342 8.60 3.83 -22.18
N PHE A 343 9.62 3.63 -21.36
CA PHE A 343 10.88 3.00 -21.80
C PHE A 343 10.72 1.53 -22.14
N TYR A 344 9.90 0.79 -21.40
CA TYR A 344 9.67 -0.64 -21.64
C TYR A 344 9.05 -0.89 -23.03
N TYR A 345 8.04 -0.10 -23.38
CA TYR A 345 7.34 -0.21 -24.67
C TYR A 345 7.94 0.66 -25.79
N ALA A 346 9.01 1.40 -25.52
CA ALA A 346 9.57 2.40 -26.43
C ALA A 346 8.50 3.37 -26.99
N ALA A 347 7.56 3.77 -26.12
CA ALA A 347 6.45 4.65 -26.49
C ALA A 347 6.89 6.13 -26.57
N ASP A 348 6.13 6.95 -27.30
CA ASP A 348 6.37 8.40 -27.38
C ASP A 348 6.11 9.05 -26.02
N CYS A 349 5.07 8.61 -25.33
CA CYS A 349 4.66 9.13 -24.02
C CYS A 349 3.99 8.04 -23.18
N ALA A 350 3.85 8.29 -21.87
CA ALA A 350 3.06 7.44 -20.99
C ALA A 350 2.13 8.27 -20.09
N MET A 351 1.00 7.67 -19.74
CA MET A 351 0.00 8.27 -18.87
C MET A 351 -0.67 7.21 -18.00
N MET A 352 -0.80 7.52 -16.73
CA MET A 352 -1.40 6.64 -15.73
C MET A 352 -2.28 7.45 -14.79
N ALA A 353 -3.52 6.98 -14.59
CA ALA A 353 -4.42 7.52 -13.58
C ALA A 353 -3.79 7.39 -12.18
N GLY A 354 -3.80 8.46 -11.38
CA GLY A 354 -3.20 8.53 -10.05
C GLY A 354 -3.80 7.54 -9.07
N GLY A 355 -5.07 7.16 -9.27
CA GLY A 355 -5.75 6.08 -8.54
C GLY A 355 -5.09 4.70 -8.68
N THR A 356 -4.16 4.54 -9.62
CA THR A 356 -3.31 3.34 -9.77
C THR A 356 -2.33 3.17 -8.62
N ILE A 357 -1.82 4.27 -8.06
CA ILE A 357 -0.84 4.27 -6.98
C ILE A 357 -1.60 4.20 -5.65
N ARG A 358 -1.50 3.07 -4.94
CA ARG A 358 -2.30 2.76 -3.74
C ARG A 358 -1.53 2.75 -2.43
N GLY A 359 -0.23 3.03 -2.44
CA GLY A 359 0.61 2.89 -1.26
C GLY A 359 0.30 3.85 -0.11
N ASP A 360 -0.45 4.93 -0.37
CA ASP A 360 -0.85 6.03 0.52
C ASP A 360 0.17 6.40 1.61
N GLN A 361 1.44 6.52 1.20
CA GLN A 361 2.52 6.87 2.12
C GLN A 361 3.70 7.47 1.36
N ILE A 362 4.61 8.06 2.14
CA ILE A 362 5.93 8.43 1.65
C ILE A 362 6.87 7.28 1.98
N TYR A 363 7.42 6.63 0.95
CA TYR A 363 8.47 5.64 1.14
C TYR A 363 9.78 6.36 1.41
N PRO A 364 10.38 6.20 2.61
CA PRO A 364 11.59 6.93 2.96
C PRO A 364 12.80 6.46 2.13
N PRO A 365 13.88 7.28 2.05
CA PRO A 365 15.17 6.82 1.55
C PRO A 365 15.60 5.54 2.25
N GLY A 366 15.98 4.52 1.48
CA GLY A 366 16.34 3.22 2.01
C GLY A 366 16.02 2.05 1.08
N ILE A 367 16.01 0.86 1.67
CA ILE A 367 15.68 -0.39 0.98
C ILE A 367 14.19 -0.40 0.62
N LEU A 368 13.90 -0.65 -0.64
CA LEU A 368 12.57 -0.98 -1.12
C LEU A 368 12.39 -2.50 -1.08
N LYS A 369 11.34 -2.95 -0.42
CA LYS A 369 10.96 -4.36 -0.28
C LYS A 369 9.91 -4.74 -1.31
N LEU A 370 9.77 -6.04 -1.57
CA LEU A 370 8.71 -6.54 -2.46
C LEU A 370 7.33 -6.08 -2.01
N LYS A 371 7.08 -6.03 -0.69
CA LYS A 371 5.83 -5.50 -0.14
C LYS A 371 5.57 -4.04 -0.50
N ASP A 372 6.59 -3.20 -0.61
CA ASP A 372 6.40 -1.79 -0.93
C ASP A 372 5.86 -1.62 -2.34
N LEU A 373 6.37 -2.41 -3.30
CA LEU A 373 5.89 -2.40 -4.69
C LEU A 373 4.48 -2.97 -4.82
N MET A 374 4.21 -4.08 -4.13
CA MET A 374 2.90 -4.73 -4.18
C MET A 374 1.83 -3.89 -3.48
N ASN A 375 2.17 -3.14 -2.42
CA ASN A 375 1.28 -2.17 -1.78
C ASN A 375 1.03 -0.96 -2.69
N CYS A 376 2.05 -0.48 -3.42
CA CYS A 376 1.87 0.60 -4.39
C CYS A 376 0.96 0.19 -5.56
N PHE A 377 1.11 -1.04 -6.07
CA PHE A 377 0.45 -1.52 -7.28
C PHE A 377 -0.25 -2.87 -7.01
N PRO A 378 -1.34 -2.88 -6.23
CA PRO A 378 -2.04 -4.10 -5.85
C PRO A 378 -2.89 -4.67 -7.00
N PHE A 379 -3.24 -3.83 -7.99
CA PHE A 379 -4.06 -4.25 -9.12
C PHE A 379 -3.23 -4.95 -10.19
N GLU A 380 -3.73 -6.09 -10.67
CA GLU A 380 -3.16 -6.87 -11.77
C GLU A 380 -3.62 -6.33 -13.14
N ASP A 381 -3.63 -5.01 -13.30
CA ASP A 381 -4.03 -4.35 -14.55
C ASP A 381 -2.80 -4.17 -15.46
N PRO A 382 -2.78 -4.79 -16.66
CA PRO A 382 -1.63 -4.75 -17.56
C PRO A 382 -1.45 -3.38 -18.21
N VAL A 383 -0.19 -3.11 -18.59
CA VAL A 383 0.14 -1.95 -19.43
C VAL A 383 -0.17 -2.31 -20.88
N VAL A 384 -0.94 -1.44 -21.53
CA VAL A 384 -1.31 -1.52 -22.95
C VAL A 384 -0.63 -0.41 -23.72
N LEU A 385 -0.43 -0.64 -25.02
CA LEU A 385 0.15 0.36 -25.93
C LEU A 385 -0.91 0.77 -26.94
N LEU A 386 -1.27 2.05 -26.93
CA LEU A 386 -2.30 2.61 -27.78
C LEU A 386 -1.69 3.51 -28.85
N ARG A 387 -2.25 3.50 -30.07
CA ARG A 387 -2.01 4.52 -31.08
C ARG A 387 -3.13 5.55 -31.00
N VAL A 388 -2.82 6.72 -30.43
CA VAL A 388 -3.81 7.78 -30.15
C VAL A 388 -3.53 9.03 -30.97
N ARG A 389 -4.59 9.66 -31.49
CA ARG A 389 -4.49 10.99 -32.10
C ARG A 389 -4.24 12.06 -31.04
N GLY A 390 -3.52 13.12 -31.38
CA GLY A 390 -3.21 14.20 -30.45
C GLY A 390 -4.45 14.85 -29.80
N HIS A 391 -5.58 14.96 -30.51
CA HIS A 391 -6.82 15.47 -29.90
C HIS A 391 -7.39 14.53 -28.83
N ALA A 392 -7.30 13.21 -29.01
CA ALA A 392 -7.74 12.22 -28.04
C ALA A 392 -6.86 12.22 -26.79
N LEU A 393 -5.54 12.39 -26.98
CA LEU A 393 -4.57 12.56 -25.90
C LEU A 393 -4.85 13.84 -25.08
N LEU A 394 -5.12 14.96 -25.75
CA LEU A 394 -5.48 16.21 -25.07
C LEU A 394 -6.80 16.07 -24.30
N ALA A 395 -7.81 15.43 -24.89
CA ALA A 395 -9.09 15.17 -24.22
C ALA A 395 -8.92 14.26 -22.99
N ALA A 396 -7.99 13.31 -23.03
CA ALA A 396 -7.68 12.47 -21.88
C ALA A 396 -7.04 13.27 -20.73
N LEU A 397 -6.11 14.19 -21.05
CA LEU A 397 -5.53 15.11 -20.06
C LEU A 397 -6.59 16.02 -19.44
N GLU A 398 -7.51 16.55 -20.26
CA GLU A 398 -8.67 17.33 -19.80
C GLU A 398 -9.57 16.52 -18.85
N ASN A 399 -9.89 15.26 -19.20
CA ASN A 399 -10.62 14.38 -18.28
C ASN A 399 -9.86 14.20 -16.95
N GLY A 400 -8.54 14.03 -17.01
CA GLY A 400 -7.70 13.85 -15.83
C GLY A 400 -7.82 14.99 -14.82
N VAL A 401 -7.91 16.24 -15.29
CA VAL A 401 -8.05 17.42 -14.43
C VAL A 401 -9.50 17.87 -14.22
N SER A 402 -10.48 17.27 -14.89
CA SER A 402 -11.88 17.72 -14.95
C SER A 402 -12.60 17.79 -13.60
N GLN A 403 -12.26 16.90 -12.67
CA GLN A 403 -12.95 16.77 -11.38
C GLN A 403 -12.21 17.45 -10.21
N LEU A 404 -11.04 18.04 -10.46
CA LEU A 404 -10.36 18.82 -9.42
C LEU A 404 -11.26 19.97 -8.91
N PRO A 405 -11.22 20.33 -7.61
CA PRO A 405 -10.28 19.85 -6.59
C PRO A 405 -10.64 18.49 -5.94
N ALA A 406 -11.70 17.81 -6.38
CA ALA A 406 -12.03 16.48 -5.85
C ALA A 406 -10.88 15.49 -6.15
N LEU A 407 -10.56 14.63 -5.18
CA LEU A 407 -9.45 13.68 -5.21
C LEU A 407 -9.74 12.44 -6.07
N GLU A 408 -10.16 12.65 -7.31
CA GLU A 408 -10.53 11.57 -8.23
C GLU A 408 -9.30 10.77 -8.69
N GLY A 409 -9.48 9.46 -8.83
CA GLY A 409 -8.42 8.56 -9.33
C GLY A 409 -7.93 8.93 -10.74
N ARG A 410 -8.75 9.63 -11.52
CA ARG A 410 -8.50 9.98 -12.93
C ARG A 410 -7.36 10.98 -13.15
N PHE A 411 -6.91 11.72 -12.13
CA PHE A 411 -5.81 12.66 -12.31
C PHE A 411 -4.57 11.96 -12.87
N SER A 412 -4.00 12.50 -13.95
CA SER A 412 -3.03 11.75 -14.77
C SER A 412 -1.59 12.09 -14.41
N GLN A 413 -0.86 11.10 -13.90
CA GLN A 413 0.61 11.08 -13.85
C GLN A 413 1.15 10.76 -15.25
N VAL A 414 2.30 11.34 -15.61
CA VAL A 414 2.77 11.33 -17.01
C VAL A 414 4.28 11.13 -17.18
N SER A 415 4.68 10.68 -18.37
CA SER A 415 6.08 10.66 -18.83
C SER A 415 6.19 11.20 -20.24
N ASN A 416 7.22 12.05 -20.46
CA ASN A 416 7.45 12.79 -21.70
C ASN A 416 6.28 13.68 -22.14
N ILE A 417 5.40 14.03 -21.19
CA ILE A 417 4.31 15.00 -21.35
C ILE A 417 4.55 16.13 -20.35
N ASN A 418 4.40 17.38 -20.79
CA ASN A 418 4.34 18.54 -19.92
C ASN A 418 3.02 19.27 -20.14
N TYR A 419 2.24 19.51 -19.09
CA TYR A 419 0.99 20.25 -19.21
C TYR A 419 0.75 21.22 -18.05
N GLY A 420 0.08 22.31 -18.37
CA GLY A 420 -0.41 23.30 -17.41
C GLY A 420 -1.92 23.27 -17.35
N PHE A 421 -2.50 23.56 -16.18
CA PHE A 421 -3.94 23.69 -16.05
C PHE A 421 -4.36 24.73 -15.02
N LYS A 422 -5.57 25.28 -15.22
CA LYS A 422 -6.20 26.22 -14.30
C LYS A 422 -7.44 25.61 -13.66
N LEU A 423 -7.56 25.75 -12.34
CA LEU A 423 -8.67 25.19 -11.56
C LEU A 423 -9.98 25.98 -11.71
N ASP A 424 -9.89 27.27 -12.03
CA ASP A 424 -11.03 28.18 -12.21
C ASP A 424 -11.73 28.01 -13.57
N ALA A 425 -11.06 27.42 -14.55
CA ALA A 425 -11.61 27.11 -15.86
C ALA A 425 -12.64 25.96 -15.79
N PRO A 426 -13.66 25.99 -16.67
CA PRO A 426 -14.69 24.95 -16.70
C PRO A 426 -14.08 23.58 -17.07
N PRO A 427 -14.58 22.47 -16.49
CA PRO A 427 -14.15 21.12 -16.85
C PRO A 427 -14.20 20.89 -18.37
N GLY A 428 -13.14 20.33 -18.94
CA GLY A 428 -12.99 20.15 -20.39
C GLY A 428 -12.33 21.33 -21.12
N SER A 429 -11.97 22.40 -20.41
CA SER A 429 -11.16 23.52 -20.93
C SER A 429 -10.19 24.04 -19.88
N ARG A 430 -9.66 23.14 -19.04
CA ARG A 430 -8.73 23.49 -17.95
C ARG A 430 -7.28 23.49 -18.38
N ILE A 431 -6.91 22.72 -19.40
CA ILE A 431 -5.54 22.61 -19.88
C ILE A 431 -5.16 23.90 -20.62
N THR A 432 -4.11 24.58 -20.16
CA THR A 432 -3.61 25.82 -20.77
C THR A 432 -2.56 25.56 -21.83
N PHE A 433 -1.71 24.56 -21.59
CA PHE A 433 -0.77 24.04 -22.57
C PHE A 433 -0.57 22.55 -22.35
N ALA A 434 -0.27 21.82 -23.42
CA ALA A 434 0.17 20.44 -23.36
C ALA A 434 1.23 20.19 -24.44
N ARG A 435 2.31 19.51 -24.05
CA ARG A 435 3.47 19.21 -24.88
C ARG A 435 3.87 17.75 -24.73
N VAL A 436 4.36 17.15 -25.82
CA VAL A 436 4.96 15.81 -25.83
C VAL A 436 6.37 15.93 -26.40
N GLY A 437 7.38 15.44 -25.67
CA GLY A 437 8.77 15.57 -26.11
C GLY A 437 9.28 17.01 -26.22
N GLY A 438 8.69 17.93 -25.45
CA GLY A 438 9.02 19.37 -25.47
C GLY A 438 8.26 20.20 -26.50
N GLU A 439 7.60 19.56 -27.47
CA GLU A 439 6.83 20.22 -28.53
C GLU A 439 5.32 20.23 -28.22
N PRO A 440 4.56 21.27 -28.62
CA PRO A 440 3.10 21.26 -28.49
C PRO A 440 2.45 20.02 -29.12
N ILE A 441 1.37 19.53 -28.50
CA ILE A 441 0.61 18.40 -29.07
C ILE A 441 0.03 18.80 -30.43
N ASP A 442 0.39 18.05 -31.47
CA ASP A 442 -0.24 18.14 -32.79
C ASP A 442 -1.51 17.28 -32.78
N LEU A 443 -2.67 17.94 -32.88
CA LEU A 443 -3.99 17.31 -32.77
C LEU A 443 -4.26 16.24 -33.85
N GLN A 444 -3.56 16.31 -34.98
CA GLN A 444 -3.74 15.40 -36.11
C GLN A 444 -2.70 14.29 -36.15
N ARG A 445 -1.59 14.43 -35.42
CA ARG A 445 -0.54 13.42 -35.36
C ARG A 445 -0.95 12.25 -34.47
N ASP A 446 -0.51 11.05 -34.85
CA ASP A 446 -0.58 9.85 -34.02
C ASP A 446 0.61 9.79 -33.06
N TYR A 447 0.32 9.42 -31.80
CA TYR A 447 1.27 9.21 -30.73
C TYR A 447 1.14 7.79 -30.19
N LEU A 448 2.27 7.16 -29.88
CA LEU A 448 2.31 5.92 -29.12
C LEU A 448 2.21 6.24 -27.63
N LEU A 449 1.11 5.83 -27.01
CA LEU A 449 0.82 6.05 -25.61
C LEU A 449 0.87 4.73 -24.84
N ALA A 450 1.80 4.61 -23.89
CA ALA A 450 1.76 3.55 -22.89
C ALA A 450 0.81 3.94 -21.75
N THR A 451 -0.23 3.13 -21.52
CA THR A 451 -1.23 3.35 -20.47
C THR A 451 -1.72 2.02 -19.89
N ARG A 452 -2.79 2.01 -19.10
CA ARG A 452 -3.36 0.77 -18.53
C ARG A 452 -4.63 0.33 -19.25
N GLY A 453 -4.90 -0.97 -19.24
CA GLY A 453 -6.15 -1.56 -19.74
C GLY A 453 -7.40 -0.88 -19.16
N TYR A 454 -7.41 -0.61 -17.85
CA TYR A 454 -8.50 0.14 -17.20
C TYR A 454 -8.83 1.47 -17.89
N MET A 455 -7.82 2.24 -18.31
CA MET A 455 -8.01 3.51 -19.02
C MET A 455 -8.42 3.29 -20.48
N ALA A 456 -7.87 2.26 -21.13
CA ALA A 456 -8.20 1.88 -22.50
C ALA A 456 -9.65 1.40 -22.68
N ARG A 457 -10.26 0.84 -21.61
CA ARG A 457 -11.71 0.51 -21.56
C ARG A 457 -12.60 1.71 -21.22
N GLY A 458 -12.05 2.92 -21.22
CA GLY A 458 -12.79 4.17 -20.96
C GLY A 458 -13.26 4.37 -19.52
N LYS A 459 -12.77 3.58 -18.56
CA LYS A 459 -13.11 3.74 -17.13
C LYS A 459 -12.55 5.06 -16.59
N ASP A 460 -13.04 5.52 -15.44
CA ASP A 460 -12.71 6.85 -14.87
C ASP A 460 -12.99 8.04 -15.82
N GLY A 461 -13.83 7.84 -16.84
CA GLY A 461 -14.20 8.87 -17.82
C GLY A 461 -13.22 9.01 -19.00
N PHE A 462 -12.22 8.12 -19.14
CA PHE A 462 -11.26 8.12 -20.24
C PHE A 462 -11.85 7.64 -21.59
N THR A 463 -13.07 8.07 -21.91
CA THR A 463 -13.78 7.70 -23.14
C THR A 463 -13.03 8.07 -24.42
N SER A 464 -12.17 9.09 -24.37
CA SER A 464 -11.29 9.46 -25.50
C SER A 464 -10.20 8.42 -25.79
N LEU A 465 -9.92 7.51 -24.85
CA LEU A 465 -8.96 6.42 -25.01
C LEU A 465 -9.65 5.08 -25.32
N LEU A 466 -10.97 5.07 -25.50
CA LEU A 466 -11.74 3.84 -25.68
C LEU A 466 -11.25 3.09 -26.92
N ILE A 467 -10.83 1.84 -26.71
CA ILE A 467 -10.31 0.98 -27.77
C ILE A 467 -11.42 0.44 -28.66
N GLN A 468 -11.06 0.11 -29.90
CA GLN A 468 -11.99 -0.45 -30.90
C GLN A 468 -12.69 -1.73 -30.44
N ALA A 469 -12.02 -2.59 -29.68
CA ALA A 469 -12.60 -3.81 -29.13
C ALA A 469 -13.79 -3.55 -28.18
N GLU A 470 -13.80 -2.39 -27.52
CA GLU A 470 -14.85 -1.95 -26.59
C GLU A 470 -15.79 -0.90 -27.24
N GLY A 471 -15.73 -0.75 -28.57
CA GLY A 471 -16.60 0.15 -29.34
C GLY A 471 -16.11 1.59 -29.48
N GLY A 472 -14.85 1.88 -29.20
CA GLY A 472 -14.22 3.19 -29.42
C GLY A 472 -13.43 3.30 -30.74
N ASP A 473 -12.63 4.37 -30.86
CA ASP A 473 -11.91 4.73 -32.09
C ASP A 473 -10.40 4.46 -32.03
N VAL A 474 -9.87 4.11 -30.85
CA VAL A 474 -8.42 3.98 -30.62
C VAL A 474 -7.92 2.59 -30.99
N GLU A 475 -6.84 2.52 -31.76
CA GLU A 475 -6.14 1.29 -32.11
C GLU A 475 -5.25 0.83 -30.94
N GLU A 476 -5.43 -0.41 -30.51
CA GLU A 476 -4.62 -1.06 -29.48
C GLU A 476 -3.53 -1.91 -30.15
N LEU A 477 -2.26 -1.55 -29.93
CA LEU A 477 -1.10 -2.25 -30.50
C LEU A 477 -0.60 -3.38 -29.61
N VAL A 478 -0.73 -3.22 -28.30
CA VAL A 478 -0.48 -4.28 -27.31
C VAL A 478 -1.72 -4.40 -26.47
N SER A 479 -2.42 -5.52 -26.62
CA SER A 479 -3.63 -5.83 -25.87
C SER A 479 -3.36 -6.18 -24.42
N GLU A 480 -4.40 -6.14 -23.59
CA GLU A 480 -4.34 -6.56 -22.20
C GLU A 480 -3.80 -7.99 -22.01
N GLU A 481 -4.11 -8.90 -22.95
CA GLU A 481 -3.62 -10.28 -22.93
C GLU A 481 -2.09 -10.38 -23.12
N ASN A 482 -1.50 -9.41 -23.82
CA ASN A 482 -0.07 -9.36 -24.13
C ASN A 482 0.68 -8.31 -23.29
N GLY A 483 -0.07 -7.47 -22.57
CA GLY A 483 0.44 -6.40 -21.74
C GLY A 483 1.13 -6.92 -20.49
N VAL A 484 2.14 -6.19 -20.03
CA VAL A 484 2.92 -6.56 -18.85
C VAL A 484 2.43 -5.75 -17.67
N LEU A 485 2.27 -6.40 -16.50
CA LEU A 485 1.89 -5.73 -15.27
C LEU A 485 2.95 -4.69 -14.86
N ILE A 486 2.52 -3.53 -14.36
CA ILE A 486 3.41 -2.48 -13.82
C ILE A 486 4.35 -3.06 -12.75
N SER A 487 3.81 -3.92 -11.88
CA SER A 487 4.57 -4.59 -10.83
C SER A 487 5.66 -5.51 -11.40
N THR A 488 5.45 -6.10 -12.57
CA THR A 488 6.44 -6.90 -13.29
C THR A 488 7.51 -6.04 -13.95
N ILE A 489 7.15 -4.92 -14.59
CA ILE A 489 8.12 -3.95 -15.14
C ILE A 489 9.03 -3.43 -14.03
N LEU A 490 8.48 -3.03 -12.88
CA LEU A 490 9.24 -2.57 -11.72
C LEU A 490 10.19 -3.66 -11.19
N ARG A 491 9.70 -4.90 -11.06
CA ARG A 491 10.54 -6.04 -10.62
C ARG A 491 11.68 -6.31 -11.59
N GLN A 492 11.43 -6.31 -12.89
CA GLN A 492 12.46 -6.50 -13.92
C GLN A 492 13.49 -5.38 -13.86
N TYR A 493 13.05 -4.13 -13.71
CA TYR A 493 13.94 -2.98 -13.57
C TYR A 493 14.87 -3.14 -12.35
N PHE A 494 14.33 -3.41 -11.17
CA PHE A 494 15.15 -3.59 -9.96
C PHE A 494 16.02 -4.85 -10.01
N LEU A 495 15.55 -5.94 -10.61
CA LEU A 495 16.36 -7.13 -10.84
C LEU A 495 17.54 -6.82 -11.76
N SER A 496 17.33 -6.03 -12.81
CA SER A 496 18.39 -5.59 -13.72
C SER A 496 19.43 -4.75 -12.98
N LEU A 497 19.01 -3.83 -12.10
CA LEU A 497 19.93 -3.04 -11.26
C LEU A 497 20.72 -3.91 -10.28
N LYS A 498 20.10 -4.96 -9.73
CA LYS A 498 20.78 -5.93 -8.87
C LYS A 498 21.80 -6.76 -9.65
N VAL A 499 21.48 -7.17 -10.88
CA VAL A 499 22.41 -7.88 -11.77
C VAL A 499 23.56 -6.97 -12.15
N LEU A 500 23.29 -5.73 -12.58
CA LEU A 500 24.32 -4.74 -12.89
C LEU A 500 25.18 -4.40 -11.67
N GLY A 501 24.60 -4.29 -10.48
CA GLY A 501 25.33 -4.09 -9.22
C GLY A 501 26.24 -5.27 -8.89
N LYS A 502 25.77 -6.51 -9.10
CA LYS A 502 26.62 -7.72 -9.00
C LYS A 502 27.69 -7.75 -10.09
N TRP A 503 27.40 -7.30 -11.31
CA TRP A 503 28.34 -7.24 -12.42
C TRP A 503 29.35 -6.10 -12.29
N ASN A 504 29.05 -5.04 -11.55
CA ASN A 504 30.07 -4.06 -11.12
C ASN A 504 31.15 -4.71 -10.24
N ARG A 505 30.93 -5.94 -9.76
CA ARG A 505 31.95 -6.79 -9.12
C ARG A 505 32.65 -7.74 -10.10
N TRP A 506 32.61 -7.49 -11.41
CA TRP A 506 33.39 -8.25 -12.40
C TRP A 506 34.88 -8.09 -12.11
N SER A 507 35.39 -8.99 -11.29
CA SER A 507 36.80 -8.95 -10.89
C SER A 507 37.68 -9.24 -12.10
N ALA A 508 38.91 -8.73 -12.09
CA ALA A 508 39.92 -9.11 -13.07
C ALA A 508 40.15 -10.63 -13.11
N SER A 509 39.82 -11.39 -12.04
CA SER A 509 39.89 -12.85 -12.05
C SER A 509 38.75 -13.50 -12.85
N LEU A 510 37.51 -13.00 -12.77
CA LEU A 510 36.41 -13.49 -13.61
C LEU A 510 36.61 -13.11 -15.07
N GLY A 511 37.12 -11.90 -15.36
CA GLY A 511 37.49 -11.51 -16.72
C GLY A 511 38.60 -12.41 -17.29
N ARG A 512 39.60 -12.77 -16.48
CA ARG A 512 40.62 -13.77 -16.86
C ARG A 512 40.03 -15.16 -17.04
N HIS A 513 39.11 -15.59 -16.18
CA HIS A 513 38.46 -16.89 -16.26
C HIS A 513 37.64 -17.00 -17.56
N TRP A 514 36.72 -16.08 -17.80
CA TRP A 514 35.89 -16.09 -19.01
C TRP A 514 36.68 -15.77 -20.28
N GLY A 515 37.71 -14.92 -20.20
CA GLY A 515 38.67 -14.74 -21.29
C GLY A 515 39.47 -16.03 -21.58
N THR A 516 39.76 -16.84 -20.57
CA THR A 516 40.39 -18.16 -20.74
C THR A 516 39.41 -19.18 -21.29
N VAL A 517 38.17 -19.21 -20.82
CA VAL A 517 37.10 -20.05 -21.38
C VAL A 517 36.87 -19.71 -22.85
N HIS A 518 36.75 -18.43 -23.21
CA HIS A 518 36.59 -17.97 -24.59
C HIS A 518 37.80 -18.33 -25.45
N ARG A 519 39.04 -18.07 -24.98
CA ARG A 519 40.26 -18.51 -25.69
C ARG A 519 40.34 -20.02 -25.85
N ASN A 520 39.88 -20.80 -24.87
CA ASN A 520 39.91 -22.26 -24.92
C ASN A 520 38.82 -22.81 -25.85
N LEU A 521 37.68 -22.13 -25.97
CA LEU A 521 36.61 -22.47 -26.92
C LEU A 521 37.04 -22.24 -28.37
N HIS A 522 37.88 -21.24 -28.60
CA HIS A 522 38.38 -20.85 -29.92
C HIS A 522 39.84 -21.29 -30.17
N GLY A 523 40.43 -22.05 -29.24
CA GLY A 523 41.78 -22.59 -29.37
C GLY A 523 41.74 -23.93 -30.10
N GLU A 524 42.69 -24.16 -31.02
CA GLU A 524 42.84 -25.46 -31.68
C GLU A 524 43.28 -26.52 -30.65
N GLY A 525 42.41 -27.49 -30.35
CA GLY A 525 42.75 -28.63 -29.49
C GLY A 525 41.66 -29.18 -28.58
N TRP A 526 40.40 -28.72 -28.68
CA TRP A 526 39.32 -29.22 -27.79
C TRP A 526 38.80 -30.62 -28.14
N LEU A 527 39.13 -31.13 -29.33
CA LEU A 527 38.95 -32.53 -29.70
C LEU A 527 40.31 -33.23 -29.63
N LYS A 528 40.59 -33.91 -28.51
CA LYS A 528 41.64 -34.94 -28.54
C LYS A 528 41.20 -36.00 -29.57
N PRO A 529 42.01 -36.32 -30.59
CA PRO A 529 41.70 -37.49 -31.40
C PRO A 529 41.67 -38.71 -30.49
N ALA A 530 40.75 -39.64 -30.76
CA ALA A 530 40.64 -40.88 -29.99
C ALA A 530 42.01 -41.59 -29.98
N SER A 531 42.59 -41.76 -28.79
CA SER A 531 43.87 -42.46 -28.65
C SER A 531 43.72 -43.90 -29.18
N PRO A 532 44.71 -44.43 -29.94
CA PRO A 532 44.71 -45.83 -30.33
C PRO A 532 44.81 -46.71 -29.09
N GLN A 533 43.99 -47.75 -29.01
CA GLN A 533 44.12 -48.79 -27.99
C GLN A 533 45.51 -49.44 -28.12
N SER A 534 46.35 -49.33 -27.10
CA SER A 534 47.55 -50.15 -26.95
C SER A 534 47.56 -50.85 -25.60
N GLU A 535 47.76 -52.16 -25.66
CA GLU A 535 47.65 -53.14 -24.59
C GLU A 535 48.57 -52.91 -23.38
N LYS A 536 48.14 -53.50 -22.27
CA LYS A 536 48.75 -53.48 -20.93
C LYS A 536 50.25 -53.82 -20.91
N LYS A 537 51.00 -53.13 -20.06
CA LYS A 537 52.04 -53.75 -19.23
C LYS A 537 51.94 -53.27 -17.78
N VAL A 538 51.73 -54.24 -16.90
CA VAL A 538 51.80 -54.12 -15.43
C VAL A 538 53.27 -53.92 -15.05
N GLY A 539 53.56 -52.87 -14.29
CA GLY A 539 54.87 -52.63 -13.70
C GLY A 539 54.70 -51.94 -12.34
N GLU A 540 54.96 -52.70 -11.27
CA GLU A 540 55.04 -52.21 -9.89
C GLU A 540 56.10 -51.10 -9.76
N LYS A 541 55.79 -50.05 -8.98
CA LYS A 541 56.75 -49.23 -8.21
C LYS A 541 56.00 -48.36 -7.17
N PRO A 542 56.67 -47.91 -6.09
CA PRO A 542 56.17 -48.05 -4.74
C PRO A 542 55.56 -46.77 -4.16
N ASN A 543 54.68 -46.96 -3.18
CA ASN A 543 54.03 -45.92 -2.39
C ASN A 543 55.05 -45.22 -1.47
N THR A 544 55.55 -44.05 -1.87
CA THR A 544 56.25 -43.12 -0.96
C THR A 544 55.56 -41.76 -0.98
N ARG A 545 54.74 -41.49 0.03
CA ARG A 545 54.24 -40.14 0.33
C ARG A 545 55.39 -39.27 0.85
N PRO A 546 55.57 -38.02 0.39
CA PRO A 546 56.55 -37.13 0.99
C PRO A 546 56.12 -36.72 2.40
N THR A 547 57.04 -36.84 3.36
CA THR A 547 56.90 -36.34 4.73
C THR A 547 57.14 -34.83 4.75
N VAL A 548 56.10 -34.04 5.09
CA VAL A 548 56.25 -32.60 5.33
C VAL A 548 56.81 -32.39 6.74
N ARG A 549 58.06 -31.92 6.81
CA ARG A 549 58.71 -31.44 8.05
C ARG A 549 57.99 -30.19 8.56
N ARG A 550 57.41 -30.27 9.77
CA ARG A 550 56.97 -29.11 10.55
C ARG A 550 58.20 -28.36 11.09
N THR A 551 58.40 -27.12 10.66
CA THR A 551 59.24 -26.17 11.39
C THR A 551 58.39 -25.49 12.47
N ALA A 552 58.75 -25.77 13.71
CA ALA A 552 58.22 -25.10 14.89
C ALA A 552 59.02 -23.81 15.14
N ARG A 553 58.33 -22.69 15.39
CA ARG A 553 58.59 -21.81 16.55
C ARG A 553 57.54 -20.72 16.73
N SER A 554 57.10 -20.60 17.99
CA SER A 554 56.55 -19.41 18.68
C SER A 554 55.09 -19.04 18.37
N ALA A 555 54.09 -19.74 18.92
CA ALA A 555 53.51 -19.60 20.28
C ALA A 555 52.71 -18.30 20.50
N TYR A 556 51.40 -18.42 20.69
CA TYR A 556 50.66 -17.90 21.87
C TYR A 556 49.36 -18.70 22.05
N TYR A 557 49.00 -18.89 23.33
CA TYR A 557 48.11 -19.89 23.93
C TYR A 557 46.64 -19.42 24.08
N TYR A 558 45.79 -20.36 24.51
CA TYR A 558 44.39 -20.33 25.01
C TYR A 558 43.36 -20.88 24.02
N GLY A 559 42.55 -21.90 24.33
CA GLY A 559 42.27 -22.68 25.54
C GLY A 559 40.95 -23.42 25.28
N ARG A 560 40.81 -24.70 25.66
CA ARG A 560 39.78 -25.64 25.20
C ARG A 560 38.91 -26.16 26.37
N PHE A 561 37.64 -26.49 26.07
CA PHE A 561 36.69 -27.46 26.70
C PHE A 561 35.71 -27.02 27.82
N PRO A 562 34.57 -27.75 28.04
CA PRO A 562 34.01 -28.93 27.33
C PRO A 562 32.51 -28.83 26.88
N GLU A 563 32.10 -29.72 25.97
CA GLU A 563 30.69 -30.04 25.66
C GLU A 563 30.17 -31.09 26.67
N GLU A 564 28.96 -30.86 27.21
CA GLU A 564 28.19 -31.85 27.95
C GLU A 564 27.45 -32.80 27.01
N ILE A 565 27.46 -34.06 27.42
CA ILE A 565 26.88 -35.24 26.79
C ILE A 565 25.40 -35.33 27.19
N GLU A 566 24.50 -35.53 26.23
CA GLU A 566 23.26 -36.27 26.49
C GLU A 566 22.96 -37.24 25.34
N GLN A 567 22.47 -38.42 25.74
CA GLN A 567 22.50 -39.69 25.02
C GLN A 567 21.17 -40.04 24.34
N GLY A 568 21.26 -40.80 23.24
CA GLY A 568 20.31 -41.87 22.85
C GLY A 568 19.09 -41.43 22.03
N THR A 569 18.62 -42.13 20.99
CA THR A 569 18.83 -43.52 20.54
C THR A 569 18.45 -43.63 19.05
N ASP A 570 19.18 -44.49 18.33
CA ASP A 570 18.89 -44.96 16.97
C ASP A 570 17.66 -45.88 16.92
N VAL A 571 16.83 -45.74 15.88
CA VAL A 571 16.18 -46.89 15.20
C VAL A 571 16.06 -46.59 13.70
N THR A 572 16.81 -47.35 12.90
CA THR A 572 16.63 -47.55 11.45
C THR A 572 15.56 -48.59 11.14
N THR A 573 14.76 -48.42 10.08
CA THR A 573 14.51 -49.41 8.99
C THR A 573 13.42 -48.97 7.99
N GLY A 574 13.77 -48.96 6.69
CA GLY A 574 13.13 -49.86 5.70
C GLY A 574 11.95 -49.40 4.81
N ASN A 575 12.29 -49.12 3.54
CA ASN A 575 11.60 -49.47 2.27
C ASN A 575 10.38 -48.70 1.69
N GLU A 576 10.67 -48.02 0.57
CA GLU A 576 10.11 -48.12 -0.79
C GLU A 576 8.58 -48.12 -1.03
N THR A 577 8.08 -47.13 -1.81
CA THR A 577 7.56 -47.35 -3.19
C THR A 577 7.18 -46.03 -3.90
N ASN A 578 7.48 -45.99 -5.20
CA ASN A 578 7.31 -44.90 -6.16
C ASN A 578 5.85 -44.51 -6.46
N GLY A 579 5.63 -43.21 -6.74
CA GLY A 579 4.47 -42.68 -7.45
C GLY A 579 4.82 -41.36 -8.13
N ASN A 580 5.23 -41.44 -9.41
CA ASN A 580 5.57 -40.32 -10.29
C ASN A 580 4.44 -39.28 -10.38
N ILE A 581 4.74 -38.03 -10.03
CA ILE A 581 4.11 -36.84 -10.62
C ILE A 581 5.25 -35.94 -11.09
N MET A 582 5.34 -35.80 -12.42
CA MET A 582 6.24 -34.85 -13.05
C MET A 582 5.76 -33.44 -12.75
N ASP A 583 6.53 -32.68 -11.99
CA ASP A 583 6.61 -31.22 -12.07
C ASP A 583 8.07 -30.85 -11.91
N SER A 584 8.72 -30.62 -13.05
CA SER A 584 10.12 -30.24 -13.16
C SER A 584 10.18 -28.73 -13.41
N ASP A 585 10.10 -27.95 -12.33
CA ASP A 585 10.63 -26.59 -12.26
C ASP A 585 11.47 -26.47 -10.98
N SER A 586 12.58 -27.21 -10.94
CA SER A 586 13.61 -27.06 -9.92
C SER A 586 14.58 -25.95 -10.33
N ASP A 587 14.21 -24.70 -10.07
CA ASP A 587 15.18 -23.61 -9.91
C ASP A 587 15.88 -23.78 -8.56
N GLU A 588 16.75 -24.79 -8.46
CA GLU A 588 17.78 -24.81 -7.43
C GLU A 588 18.89 -23.84 -7.84
N ASP A 589 18.71 -22.57 -7.44
CA ASP A 589 19.78 -21.58 -7.40
C ASP A 589 20.92 -22.10 -6.49
N PRO A 590 22.20 -21.97 -6.88
CA PRO A 590 23.29 -22.50 -6.08
C PRO A 590 23.38 -21.76 -4.75
N GLU A 591 23.36 -22.52 -3.65
CA GLU A 591 23.59 -22.07 -2.28
C GLU A 591 24.90 -21.28 -2.14
N ILE A 592 24.87 -19.99 -2.41
CA ILE A 592 25.81 -19.02 -1.84
C ILE A 592 25.00 -17.76 -1.57
N LEU A 593 24.49 -17.63 -0.34
CA LEU A 593 24.32 -16.37 0.42
C LEU A 593 23.40 -16.55 1.66
N THR A 594 23.66 -17.54 2.51
CA THR A 594 23.37 -17.42 3.96
C THR A 594 24.31 -18.38 4.69
N SER A 595 25.36 -17.87 5.33
CA SER A 595 26.01 -18.67 6.37
C SER A 595 25.07 -18.71 7.57
N SER A 596 24.62 -19.90 7.97
CA SER A 596 23.80 -20.14 9.17
C SER A 596 24.56 -19.93 10.49
N ARG A 597 25.70 -19.22 10.47
CA ARG A 597 26.51 -18.94 11.66
C ARG A 597 26.66 -17.43 11.86
N PRO A 598 26.32 -16.90 13.05
CA PRO A 598 26.58 -15.51 13.37
C PRO A 598 28.09 -15.26 13.39
N ILE A 599 28.55 -14.29 12.61
CA ILE A 599 29.94 -13.82 12.70
C ILE A 599 30.02 -12.94 13.95
N THR A 600 30.51 -13.53 15.04
CA THR A 600 30.71 -12.86 16.32
C THR A 600 31.86 -11.86 16.22
N ASN A 601 31.53 -10.57 16.17
CA ASN A 601 32.47 -9.51 16.59
C ASN A 601 32.12 -9.11 18.03
N TYR A 602 33.10 -9.24 18.91
CA TYR A 602 33.00 -9.33 20.38
C TYR A 602 32.55 -8.06 21.14
N VAL A 603 31.85 -7.11 20.51
CA VAL A 603 31.57 -5.79 21.14
C VAL A 603 30.12 -5.30 21.00
N THR A 604 29.24 -5.97 20.24
CA THR A 604 27.84 -5.52 20.09
C THR A 604 26.86 -6.69 20.08
N GLN A 605 25.71 -6.54 20.74
CA GLN A 605 24.58 -7.48 20.63
C GLN A 605 24.26 -7.75 19.16
N PRO A 606 23.83 -8.96 18.76
CA PRO A 606 23.39 -9.22 17.38
C PRO A 606 22.24 -8.29 16.97
N ALA A 607 22.20 -7.89 15.70
CA ALA A 607 21.10 -7.08 15.18
C ALA A 607 19.79 -7.91 15.20
N LYS A 608 18.68 -7.28 15.61
CA LYS A 608 17.36 -7.92 15.71
C LYS A 608 16.64 -8.01 14.37
N SER A 609 17.12 -7.30 13.36
CA SER A 609 16.61 -7.32 11.98
C SER A 609 17.70 -6.97 10.97
N SER A 610 17.49 -7.33 9.71
CA SER A 610 18.36 -6.95 8.59
C SER A 610 18.47 -5.43 8.41
N ALA A 611 17.39 -4.69 8.70
CA ALA A 611 17.39 -3.22 8.66
C ALA A 611 18.29 -2.62 9.75
N GLU A 612 18.27 -3.20 10.96
CA GLU A 612 19.15 -2.78 12.06
C GLU A 612 20.62 -3.12 11.76
N GLU A 613 20.88 -4.28 11.16
CA GLU A 613 22.22 -4.68 10.73
C GLU A 613 22.79 -3.72 9.68
N GLU A 614 22.01 -3.36 8.65
CA GLU A 614 22.42 -2.43 7.62
C GLU A 614 22.61 -1.01 8.17
N TYR A 615 21.73 -0.54 9.08
CA TYR A 615 21.88 0.76 9.75
C TYR A 615 23.17 0.81 10.59
N ARG A 616 23.49 -0.25 11.32
CA ARG A 616 24.74 -0.38 12.07
C ARG A 616 25.96 -0.40 11.14
N LEU A 617 25.88 -1.11 10.02
CA LEU A 617 26.92 -1.11 8.99
C LEU A 617 27.09 0.29 8.36
N GLN A 618 26.00 1.03 8.17
CA GLN A 618 26.03 2.40 7.66
C GLN A 618 26.73 3.34 8.65
N ILE A 619 26.39 3.27 9.94
CA ILE A 619 27.07 4.04 11.00
C ILE A 619 28.55 3.65 11.04
N ALA A 620 28.88 2.36 11.02
CA ALA A 620 30.25 1.88 11.03
C ALA A 620 31.04 2.42 9.83
N ARG A 621 30.49 2.36 8.62
CA ARG A 621 31.11 2.93 7.40
C ARG A 621 31.30 4.45 7.53
N ARG A 622 30.31 5.17 8.07
CA ARG A 622 30.37 6.62 8.31
C ARG A 622 31.49 7.00 9.28
N VAL A 623 31.59 6.28 10.40
CA VAL A 623 32.62 6.50 11.44
C VAL A 623 34.00 6.18 10.90
N VAL A 624 34.18 5.03 10.23
CA VAL A 624 35.46 4.61 9.67
C VAL A 624 35.95 5.60 8.60
N ARG A 625 35.09 6.04 7.67
CA ARG A 625 35.48 7.02 6.64
C ARG A 625 35.77 8.40 7.23
N LYS A 626 35.03 8.85 8.26
CA LYS A 626 35.32 10.09 8.98
C LYS A 626 36.66 9.99 9.70
N TRP A 627 36.95 8.87 10.33
CA TRP A 627 38.24 8.58 10.95
C TRP A 627 39.37 8.58 9.91
N MET A 628 39.21 7.90 8.76
CA MET A 628 40.21 7.88 7.68
C MET A 628 40.51 9.28 7.14
N ARG A 629 39.49 10.13 6.97
CA ARG A 629 39.67 11.55 6.59
C ARG A 629 40.50 12.31 7.61
N HIS A 630 40.20 12.17 8.90
CA HIS A 630 40.98 12.80 9.97
C HIS A 630 42.40 12.22 10.11
N ALA A 631 42.60 10.94 9.77
CA ALA A 631 43.89 10.27 9.78
C ALA A 631 44.74 10.53 8.52
N GLY A 632 44.26 11.34 7.56
CA GLY A 632 44.97 11.63 6.31
C GLY A 632 45.09 10.43 5.36
N LEU A 633 44.31 9.36 5.57
CA LEU A 633 44.33 8.15 4.76
C LEU A 633 43.38 8.32 3.56
N GLN A 634 43.92 8.27 2.35
CA GLN A 634 43.10 8.22 1.13
C GLN A 634 42.55 6.80 0.90
N SER A 635 41.26 6.69 0.56
CA SER A 635 40.51 5.42 0.47
C SER A 635 40.86 4.54 -0.73
N ARG A 636 42.09 4.57 -1.22
CA ARG A 636 42.47 3.92 -2.48
C ARG A 636 42.51 2.38 -2.37
N THR A 637 42.51 1.83 -1.17
CA THR A 637 42.56 0.39 -0.87
C THR A 637 41.25 -0.23 -0.38
N LEU A 638 40.19 0.57 -0.23
CA LEU A 638 38.82 0.05 -0.07
C LEU A 638 38.13 0.24 -1.42
N ASN A 639 38.12 -0.82 -2.26
CA ASN A 639 37.42 -0.97 -3.54
C ASN A 639 37.04 0.31 -4.29
N THR A 640 37.65 0.49 -5.47
CA THR A 640 37.49 1.57 -6.44
C THR A 640 36.10 1.67 -7.12
N MET A 641 35.00 1.49 -6.39
CA MET A 641 33.64 1.40 -6.96
C MET A 641 32.61 2.42 -6.43
N ASP A 642 33.02 3.36 -5.58
CA ASP A 642 32.11 4.42 -5.10
C ASP A 642 32.46 5.76 -5.77
N GLY A 643 32.01 5.94 -7.01
CA GLY A 643 31.70 7.29 -7.49
C GLY A 643 30.43 7.76 -6.81
N GLU A 644 30.52 8.83 -6.01
CA GLU A 644 29.42 9.62 -5.39
C GLU A 644 28.31 8.90 -4.58
N GLY A 645 28.28 7.57 -4.54
CA GLY A 645 27.29 6.76 -3.82
C GLY A 645 27.60 6.62 -2.33
N GLU A 646 27.51 7.71 -1.56
CA GLU A 646 27.70 7.68 -0.09
C GLU A 646 26.64 6.84 0.66
N PHE A 647 25.56 6.41 -0.02
CA PHE A 647 24.34 5.91 0.62
C PHE A 647 23.75 4.61 0.03
N THR A 648 24.29 4.04 -1.04
CA THR A 648 23.66 2.89 -1.72
C THR A 648 24.26 1.54 -1.29
N PRO A 649 23.44 0.47 -1.14
CA PRO A 649 23.94 -0.86 -0.87
C PRO A 649 24.85 -1.37 -2.00
N ALA A 650 25.90 -2.13 -1.66
CA ALA A 650 26.90 -2.60 -2.63
C ALA A 650 26.36 -3.61 -3.67
N TRP A 651 25.08 -4.00 -3.59
CA TRP A 651 24.44 -4.98 -4.47
C TRP A 651 23.48 -4.34 -5.50
N THR A 652 23.16 -3.04 -5.40
CA THR A 652 22.29 -2.34 -6.36
C THR A 652 22.62 -0.85 -6.40
N SER A 653 22.43 -0.22 -7.56
CA SER A 653 22.35 1.24 -7.64
C SER A 653 21.03 1.72 -7.02
N GLY A 654 21.07 2.89 -6.38
CA GLY A 654 19.88 3.53 -5.83
C GLY A 654 19.15 4.37 -6.88
N ILE A 655 17.83 4.39 -6.86
CA ILE A 655 17.02 5.30 -7.67
C ILE A 655 16.83 6.65 -6.96
N SER A 656 16.72 7.73 -7.74
CA SER A 656 16.39 9.08 -7.24
C SER A 656 15.38 9.76 -8.17
N PRO A 657 14.13 9.28 -8.26
CA PRO A 657 13.10 9.98 -9.03
C PRO A 657 12.87 11.39 -8.48
N ARG A 658 12.70 12.35 -9.37
CA ARG A 658 12.53 13.77 -9.04
C ARG A 658 11.21 14.30 -9.59
N LEU A 659 10.76 15.40 -8.99
CA LEU A 659 9.76 16.26 -9.61
C LEU A 659 10.48 17.07 -10.70
N GLU A 660 9.93 17.09 -11.89
CA GLU A 660 10.52 17.72 -13.07
C GLU A 660 9.69 18.91 -13.56
N GLY A 661 8.55 19.20 -12.93
CA GLY A 661 7.61 20.21 -13.40
C GLY A 661 6.87 19.76 -14.66
N ARG A 662 6.57 18.45 -14.74
CA ARG A 662 5.73 17.87 -15.80
C ARG A 662 4.30 18.37 -15.72
N ILE A 663 3.83 18.67 -14.50
CA ILE A 663 2.46 19.13 -14.26
C ILE A 663 2.50 20.48 -13.53
N VAL A 664 1.94 21.51 -14.15
CA VAL A 664 1.94 22.88 -13.62
C VAL A 664 0.50 23.29 -13.29
N VAL A 665 0.27 23.71 -12.05
CA VAL A 665 -0.98 24.37 -11.65
C VAL A 665 -0.77 25.87 -11.81
N GLU A 666 -1.55 26.49 -12.69
CA GLU A 666 -1.48 27.93 -12.98
C GLU A 666 -2.41 28.79 -12.12
#